data_AF-A0AAW3J0M4-F1
#
_entry.id   AF-A0AAW3J0M4-F1
#
_cell.length_a   1.000
_cell.length_b   1.000
_cell.length_c   1.000
_cell.angle_alpha   90.00
_cell.angle_beta   90.00
_cell.angle_gamma   90.00
#
_symmetry.space_group_name_H-M   'P 1'
#
loop_
_entity.id
_entity.type
_entity.pdbx_description
1 polymer ?
#
loop_
_entity_poly.entity_id
_entity_poly.type
_entity_poly.pdbx_seq_one_letter_code
_entity_poly.pdbx_strand_id
1 'polypeptide(L)'
;MSINSHILPNRLSSQFPILLVTDVINNNANRKCVEEIKNYLEKDNVNIEVCNSLNDFSTFTSSSPAYSAVIVSWSLCKSNQEFALKTIANLRSRCSGIPVLLGMSKEHSSSISLPFIEAMDGVIYVPEDSPKFIAGRIKAAAKRYLDTILPPFFGAMVNFDDSHEYSWHTPGHTGGTAFMKTPVGKAFVDFYGEQMLRSDLSISVGELGSLNDHNGPVGEAEKNAARVFGADYTYFSVGGSSSSNEIILHSAVTDGDTVLVDRNCHKSLNYALNMSGAMPIYMVPKRNARGVIGPVPSSQMTPASIKQKMQDSPIIADKETLPVLAALTNSTYDGLCYNVETTTRLLSDSVPRIHYDEAWYAYARFNGLYEGRYGMHRGERHPDDATISVTHSTHKLLAALSQASMIHLRSGKVPVEPALFNEAFMMHTSTSPQYSVIASTDVSAKMMDDSGEYLTDECISEAIAFRKSIVNIKQQIEERDQNDWWFDMWQPDTVDGVPFAQVDDHKLKTDPSCWCLKPNDKWHGFGDLGDDYCMLDPIKATVLTPGMNLDGELEQSGIPATLVSSFLASRGIVVEKTEPYSFLVLFSIGATKGKWGSLISGLVEFKRHYDANAPLSVVLPNLVEQNPERYADMGIKDLADQMHEAIANTGMLEHMDNAFTQLPDVVKSPRETYGQLVKGNVERVAVKEMVGRTVAVQVVPYPPGIPLMMPGEKVEEGNTAVIDYLLALQDFDARFPGFEHDTHGVEIETGEQGESYFSLFWLK
;
A
#
# COMPACT_ATOMS: atom_id res chain seq x y z
N MET A 1 -18.14 5.57 29.79
CA MET A 1 -17.03 6.05 28.96
C MET A 1 -16.24 7.04 29.80
N SER A 2 -15.11 6.60 30.36
CA SER A 2 -14.15 7.54 30.97
C SER A 2 -13.52 8.30 29.82
N ILE A 3 -13.85 9.59 29.67
CA ILE A 3 -13.20 10.47 28.72
C ILE A 3 -11.81 10.77 29.31
N ASN A 4 -10.87 9.85 29.14
CA ASN A 4 -9.46 10.21 29.16
C ASN A 4 -9.19 10.84 27.78
N SER A 5 -9.67 12.06 27.56
CA SER A 5 -9.30 12.81 26.36
C SER A 5 -7.84 13.22 26.51
N HIS A 6 -6.97 12.66 25.69
CA HIS A 6 -5.61 13.15 25.54
C HIS A 6 -5.69 14.57 24.98
N ILE A 7 -5.37 15.56 25.82
CA ILE A 7 -5.53 16.98 25.48
C ILE A 7 -4.40 17.38 24.54
N LEU A 8 -4.71 18.04 23.43
CA LEU A 8 -3.67 18.59 22.57
C LEU A 8 -2.95 19.75 23.28
N PRO A 9 -1.63 19.65 23.54
CA PRO A 9 -0.90 20.71 24.23
C PRO A 9 -0.94 22.05 23.48
N ASN A 10 -0.88 23.16 24.22
CA ASN A 10 -1.01 24.50 23.65
C ASN A 10 0.00 24.81 22.53
N ARG A 11 1.21 24.22 22.60
CA ARG A 11 2.25 24.38 21.57
C ARG A 11 1.86 23.79 20.21
N LEU A 12 1.03 22.75 20.21
CA LEU A 12 0.54 22.09 19.00
C LEU A 12 -0.80 22.70 18.57
N SER A 13 -1.70 22.98 19.51
CA SER A 13 -3.02 23.54 19.21
C SER A 13 -2.95 24.91 18.52
N SER A 14 -1.90 25.70 18.79
CA SER A 14 -1.69 27.00 18.13
C SER A 14 -1.43 26.88 16.62
N GLN A 15 -1.04 25.70 16.13
CA GLN A 15 -0.82 25.45 14.70
C GLN A 15 -2.11 25.22 13.90
N PHE A 16 -3.27 25.19 14.57
CA PHE A 16 -4.58 24.99 13.96
C PHE A 16 -5.39 26.30 13.98
N PRO A 17 -5.21 27.20 13.00
CA PRO A 17 -5.96 28.44 12.93
C PRO A 17 -7.47 28.23 12.87
N ILE A 18 -8.18 29.30 13.20
CA ILE A 18 -9.61 29.42 12.95
C ILE A 18 -9.80 30.11 11.61
N LEU A 19 -10.59 29.49 10.72
CA LEU A 19 -10.89 30.06 9.41
C LEU A 19 -12.15 30.91 9.48
N LEU A 20 -12.01 32.20 9.16
CA LEU A 20 -13.10 33.16 9.08
C LEU A 20 -13.45 33.44 7.62
N VAL A 21 -14.63 33.00 7.19
CA VAL A 21 -15.17 33.17 5.84
C VAL A 21 -16.18 34.32 5.86
N THR A 22 -15.76 35.52 5.51
CA THR A 22 -16.58 36.73 5.68
C THR A 22 -16.41 37.72 4.54
N ASP A 23 -17.49 38.41 4.16
CA ASP A 23 -17.44 39.50 3.21
C ASP A 23 -17.01 40.80 3.93
N VAL A 24 -15.70 41.08 3.95
CA VAL A 24 -15.14 42.29 4.59
C VAL A 24 -15.32 43.55 3.71
N ILE A 25 -15.95 43.43 2.53
CA ILE A 25 -15.90 44.46 1.49
C ILE A 25 -16.87 45.63 1.76
N ASN A 26 -17.85 45.47 2.65
CA ASN A 26 -18.82 46.53 2.98
C ASN A 26 -18.61 47.15 4.38
N ASN A 27 -18.34 48.46 4.45
CA ASN A 27 -18.17 49.24 5.68
C ASN A 27 -19.48 49.32 6.51
N ASN A 28 -19.72 48.37 7.41
CA ASN A 28 -20.86 48.35 8.33
C ASN A 28 -20.46 47.84 9.73
N ALA A 29 -21.38 47.95 10.71
CA ALA A 29 -21.16 47.60 12.12
C ALA A 29 -20.67 46.15 12.34
N ASN A 30 -20.99 45.24 11.41
CA ASN A 30 -20.53 43.85 11.42
C ASN A 30 -19.01 43.76 11.29
N ARG A 31 -18.38 44.59 10.44
CA ARG A 31 -16.92 44.61 10.27
C ARG A 31 -16.20 44.92 11.58
N LYS A 32 -16.68 45.93 12.32
CA LYS A 32 -16.08 46.31 13.60
C LYS A 32 -16.19 45.19 14.64
N CYS A 33 -17.36 44.54 14.74
CA CYS A 33 -17.54 43.43 15.67
C CYS A 33 -16.66 42.22 15.32
N VAL A 34 -16.54 41.89 14.03
CA VAL A 34 -15.65 40.82 13.53
C VAL A 34 -14.18 41.10 13.87
N GLU A 35 -13.71 42.33 13.65
CA GLU A 35 -12.35 42.74 14.02
C GLU A 35 -12.15 42.67 15.55
N GLU A 36 -13.13 43.07 16.35
CA GLU A 36 -13.04 42.93 17.82
C GLU A 36 -12.99 41.46 18.26
N ILE A 37 -13.80 40.58 17.67
CA ILE A 37 -13.75 39.13 17.93
C ILE A 37 -12.36 38.58 17.59
N LYS A 38 -11.83 38.94 16.42
CA LYS A 38 -10.49 38.55 15.97
C LYS A 38 -9.42 38.98 16.98
N ASN A 39 -9.45 40.25 17.40
CA ASN A 39 -8.52 40.78 18.40
C ASN A 39 -8.58 40.04 19.74
N TYR A 40 -9.77 39.59 20.18
CA TYR A 40 -9.88 38.79 21.42
C TYR A 40 -9.29 37.38 21.26
N LEU A 41 -9.50 36.74 20.11
CA LEU A 41 -8.93 35.42 19.82
C LEU A 41 -7.41 35.46 19.68
N GLU A 42 -6.86 36.48 18.99
CA GLU A 42 -5.41 36.66 18.84
C GLU A 42 -4.72 36.95 20.18
N LYS A 43 -5.36 37.74 21.06
CA LYS A 43 -4.87 37.95 22.45
C LYS A 43 -4.80 36.65 23.26
N ASP A 44 -5.61 35.67 22.90
CA ASP A 44 -5.66 34.35 23.51
C ASP A 44 -4.74 33.34 22.79
N ASN A 45 -3.82 33.81 21.94
CA ASN A 45 -2.88 33.02 21.13
C ASN A 45 -3.58 32.06 20.14
N VAL A 46 -4.77 32.42 19.67
CA VAL A 46 -5.46 31.69 18.61
C VAL A 46 -5.15 32.35 17.26
N ASN A 47 -4.54 31.58 16.36
CA ASN A 47 -4.27 32.04 15.00
C ASN A 47 -5.58 32.12 14.19
N ILE A 48 -5.69 33.13 13.33
CA ILE A 48 -6.87 33.36 12.49
C ILE A 48 -6.45 33.55 11.05
N GLU A 49 -7.12 32.82 10.18
CA GLU A 49 -7.05 33.03 8.72
C GLU A 49 -8.39 33.58 8.23
N VAL A 50 -8.34 34.43 7.21
CA VAL A 50 -9.52 35.10 6.67
C VAL A 50 -9.60 34.87 5.18
N CYS A 51 -10.77 34.45 4.70
CA CYS A 51 -11.08 34.41 3.27
C CYS A 51 -12.38 35.16 2.98
N ASN A 52 -12.45 35.78 1.79
CA ASN A 52 -13.45 36.80 1.48
C ASN A 52 -14.54 36.32 0.51
N SER A 53 -14.45 35.07 0.04
CA SER A 53 -15.38 34.50 -0.93
C SER A 53 -15.61 33.01 -0.67
N LEU A 54 -16.72 32.47 -1.18
CA LEU A 54 -16.97 31.03 -1.12
C LEU A 54 -15.95 30.22 -1.95
N ASN A 55 -15.39 30.80 -3.02
CA ASN A 55 -14.37 30.13 -3.83
C ASN A 55 -13.05 30.00 -3.08
N ASP A 56 -12.66 31.07 -2.36
CA ASP A 56 -11.50 31.00 -1.48
C ASP A 56 -11.77 29.99 -0.36
N PHE A 57 -12.96 30.00 0.25
CA PHE A 57 -13.32 29.01 1.26
C PHE A 57 -13.16 27.56 0.77
N SER A 58 -13.64 27.27 -0.44
CA SER A 58 -13.43 25.96 -1.08
C SER A 58 -11.96 25.63 -1.30
N THR A 59 -11.16 26.62 -1.69
CA THR A 59 -9.71 26.46 -1.92
C THR A 59 -8.96 26.20 -0.61
N PHE A 60 -9.21 26.98 0.44
CA PHE A 60 -8.57 26.85 1.75
C PHE A 60 -8.87 25.50 2.41
N THR A 61 -10.12 25.04 2.32
CA THR A 61 -10.54 23.74 2.89
C THR A 61 -10.02 22.55 2.09
N SER A 62 -9.84 22.72 0.77
CA SER A 62 -9.24 21.70 -0.09
C SER A 62 -7.71 21.62 0.06
N SER A 63 -7.03 22.73 0.42
CA SER A 63 -5.56 22.76 0.50
C SER A 63 -5.01 22.35 1.86
N SER A 64 -5.66 22.73 2.97
CA SER A 64 -5.15 22.49 4.33
C SER A 64 -6.18 21.79 5.21
N PRO A 65 -5.78 20.75 5.99
CA PRO A 65 -6.61 20.18 7.05
C PRO A 65 -6.41 20.89 8.40
N ALA A 66 -5.50 21.86 8.49
CA ALA A 66 -5.04 22.45 9.74
C ALA A 66 -5.97 23.57 10.25
N TYR A 67 -7.27 23.30 10.43
CA TYR A 67 -8.19 24.25 11.04
C TYR A 67 -8.82 23.68 12.30
N SER A 68 -9.01 24.53 13.31
CA SER A 68 -9.66 24.15 14.57
C SER A 68 -11.14 24.52 14.63
N ALA A 69 -11.56 25.50 13.84
CA ALA A 69 -12.95 25.88 13.66
C ALA A 69 -13.13 26.71 12.38
N VAL A 70 -14.35 26.72 11.84
CA VAL A 70 -14.73 27.55 10.69
C VAL A 70 -15.91 28.43 11.06
N ILE A 71 -15.81 29.73 10.80
CA ILE A 71 -16.91 30.69 10.96
C ILE A 71 -17.27 31.22 9.58
N VAL A 72 -18.49 30.94 9.11
CA VAL A 72 -18.94 31.36 7.79
C VAL A 72 -20.04 32.41 7.89
N SER A 73 -19.94 33.47 7.09
CA SER A 73 -20.99 34.49 6.99
C SER A 73 -22.21 34.00 6.23
N TRP A 74 -23.39 34.16 6.82
CA TRP A 74 -24.66 33.88 6.15
C TRP A 74 -24.88 34.73 4.90
N SER A 75 -24.34 35.96 4.85
CA SER A 75 -24.45 36.80 3.65
C SER A 75 -23.78 36.15 2.43
N LEU A 76 -22.63 35.50 2.64
CA LEU A 76 -21.93 34.74 1.60
C LEU A 76 -22.70 33.48 1.25
N CYS A 77 -23.11 32.67 2.23
CA CYS A 77 -23.90 31.46 1.99
C CYS A 77 -25.19 31.73 1.20
N LYS A 78 -25.88 32.82 1.52
CA LYS A 78 -27.14 33.20 0.86
C LYS A 78 -26.95 33.46 -0.64
N SER A 79 -25.76 33.93 -1.06
CA SER A 79 -25.48 34.20 -2.47
C SER A 79 -25.43 32.93 -3.33
N ASN A 80 -24.97 31.81 -2.75
CA ASN A 80 -24.93 30.50 -3.40
C ASN A 80 -24.98 29.39 -2.34
N GLN A 81 -26.20 29.01 -1.94
CA GLN A 81 -26.43 28.06 -0.85
C GLN A 81 -25.90 26.66 -1.17
N GLU A 82 -26.13 26.20 -2.40
CA GLU A 82 -25.71 24.87 -2.85
C GLU A 82 -24.18 24.73 -2.78
N PHE A 83 -23.46 25.71 -3.33
CA PHE A 83 -22.00 25.69 -3.31
C PHE A 83 -21.43 25.77 -1.89
N ALA A 84 -22.01 26.61 -1.02
CA ALA A 84 -21.59 26.69 0.37
C ALA A 84 -21.80 25.36 1.12
N LEU A 85 -22.97 24.72 0.99
CA LEU A 85 -23.25 23.42 1.59
C LEU A 85 -22.29 22.34 1.07
N LYS A 86 -22.01 22.33 -0.23
CA LYS A 86 -21.02 21.43 -0.83
C LYS A 86 -19.62 21.62 -0.24
N THR A 87 -19.18 22.87 -0.07
CA THR A 87 -17.88 23.17 0.54
C THR A 87 -17.82 22.72 2.00
N ILE A 88 -18.90 22.90 2.77
CA ILE A 88 -18.98 22.44 4.17
C ILE A 88 -18.93 20.91 4.23
N ALA A 89 -19.64 20.21 3.33
CA ALA A 89 -19.60 18.76 3.24
C ALA A 89 -18.18 18.26 2.91
N ASN A 90 -17.51 18.88 1.93
CA ASN A 90 -16.13 18.55 1.56
C ASN A 90 -15.12 18.82 2.69
N LEU A 91 -15.33 19.89 3.46
CA LEU A 91 -14.52 20.15 4.65
C LEU A 91 -14.68 19.02 5.68
N ARG A 92 -15.92 18.63 5.96
CA ARG A 92 -16.21 17.60 6.99
C ARG A 92 -15.81 16.19 6.56
N SER A 93 -15.75 15.88 5.27
CA SER A 93 -15.23 14.59 4.79
C SER A 93 -13.72 14.44 5.03
N ARG A 94 -12.99 15.56 5.13
CA ARG A 94 -11.55 15.60 5.45
C ARG A 94 -11.24 15.89 6.92
N CYS A 95 -12.15 16.56 7.62
CA CYS A 95 -11.97 17.01 9.00
C CYS A 95 -13.24 16.65 9.78
N SER A 96 -13.38 15.37 10.12
CA SER A 96 -14.56 14.87 10.82
C SER A 96 -14.75 15.59 12.15
N GLY A 97 -15.94 16.12 12.39
CA GLY A 97 -16.27 16.82 13.63
C GLY A 97 -15.73 18.26 13.75
N ILE A 98 -15.12 18.84 12.70
CA ILE A 98 -14.72 20.25 12.73
C ILE A 98 -15.94 21.17 12.94
N PRO A 99 -15.90 22.09 13.92
CA PRO A 99 -17.03 22.95 14.21
C PRO A 99 -17.19 24.04 13.14
N VAL A 100 -18.37 24.10 12.53
CA VAL A 100 -18.76 25.12 11.56
C VAL A 100 -19.85 26.01 12.15
N LEU A 101 -19.51 27.28 12.38
CA LEU A 101 -20.38 28.26 13.01
C LEU A 101 -20.87 29.28 11.99
N LEU A 102 -22.16 29.59 12.00
CA LEU A 102 -22.77 30.54 11.07
C LEU A 102 -22.85 31.93 11.70
N GLY A 103 -22.09 32.88 11.17
CA GLY A 103 -22.14 34.29 11.55
C GLY A 103 -23.24 35.04 10.78
N MET A 104 -24.15 35.71 11.49
CA MET A 104 -25.20 36.54 10.88
C MET A 104 -25.72 37.65 11.79
N SER A 105 -26.62 38.50 11.26
CA SER A 105 -27.46 39.40 12.05
C SER A 105 -28.81 38.74 12.35
N LYS A 106 -29.44 39.07 13.49
CA LYS A 106 -30.66 38.42 13.97
C LYS A 106 -31.84 38.49 13.00
N GLU A 107 -31.92 39.57 12.23
CA GLU A 107 -32.94 39.81 11.19
C GLU A 107 -32.98 38.73 10.11
N HIS A 108 -31.91 37.95 9.95
CA HIS A 108 -31.82 36.88 8.96
C HIS A 108 -32.15 35.48 9.52
N SER A 109 -32.48 35.37 10.81
CA SER A 109 -32.74 34.08 11.48
C SER A 109 -33.87 33.26 10.85
N SER A 110 -34.92 33.91 10.33
CA SER A 110 -36.04 33.24 9.65
C SER A 110 -35.75 32.82 8.21
N SER A 111 -34.55 33.10 7.69
CA SER A 111 -34.16 32.81 6.30
C SER A 111 -33.26 31.59 6.14
N ILE A 112 -32.84 30.96 7.24
CA ILE A 112 -31.96 29.79 7.22
C ILE A 112 -32.77 28.57 6.75
N SER A 113 -32.27 27.87 5.73
CA SER A 113 -32.88 26.63 5.26
C SER A 113 -32.51 25.45 6.17
N LEU A 114 -33.35 24.43 6.22
CA LEU A 114 -33.11 23.22 7.02
C LEU A 114 -31.74 22.57 6.75
N PRO A 115 -31.28 22.42 5.48
CA PRO A 115 -29.96 21.86 5.20
C PRO A 115 -28.80 22.62 5.87
N PHE A 116 -28.91 23.94 6.03
CA PHE A 116 -27.91 24.71 6.77
C PHE A 116 -27.98 24.50 8.28
N ILE A 117 -29.18 24.31 8.84
CA ILE A 117 -29.32 23.99 10.27
C ILE A 117 -28.65 22.65 10.57
N GLU A 118 -28.80 21.66 9.68
CA GLU A 118 -28.17 20.34 9.80
C GLU A 118 -26.65 20.39 9.55
N ALA A 119 -26.19 21.29 8.68
CA ALA A 119 -24.78 21.44 8.34
C ALA A 119 -23.97 22.29 9.35
N MET A 120 -24.59 23.00 10.28
CA MET A 120 -23.91 23.93 11.21
C MET A 120 -23.93 23.43 12.66
N ASP A 121 -22.88 23.74 13.42
CA ASP A 121 -22.76 23.41 14.85
C ASP A 121 -23.28 24.53 15.76
N GLY A 122 -23.51 25.72 15.20
CA GLY A 122 -24.07 26.84 15.94
C GLY A 122 -24.21 28.11 15.11
N VAL A 123 -24.97 29.06 15.65
CA VAL A 123 -25.19 30.38 15.08
C VAL A 123 -24.61 31.45 16.01
N ILE A 124 -23.94 32.43 15.42
CA ILE A 124 -23.36 33.60 16.09
C ILE A 124 -24.06 34.83 15.54
N TYR A 125 -24.73 35.57 16.42
CA TYR A 125 -25.32 36.87 16.11
C TYR A 125 -24.29 37.97 16.31
N VAL A 126 -23.60 38.33 15.22
CA VAL A 126 -22.34 39.09 15.26
C VAL A 126 -22.49 40.50 15.85
N PRO A 127 -23.48 41.33 15.46
CA PRO A 127 -23.65 42.67 16.06
C PRO A 127 -24.48 42.70 17.34
N GLU A 128 -25.14 41.61 17.74
CA GLU A 128 -26.08 41.59 18.88
C GLU A 128 -25.52 40.98 20.16
N ASP A 129 -24.28 40.48 20.16
CA ASP A 129 -23.62 39.87 21.31
C ASP A 129 -22.24 40.50 21.57
N SER A 130 -21.68 40.29 22.77
CA SER A 130 -20.36 40.81 23.12
C SER A 130 -19.28 40.11 22.29
N PRO A 131 -18.40 40.84 21.57
CA PRO A 131 -17.28 40.26 20.84
C PRO A 131 -16.40 39.34 21.69
N LYS A 132 -16.21 39.67 22.98
CA LYS A 132 -15.45 38.84 23.93
C LYS A 132 -16.15 37.50 24.21
N PHE A 133 -17.46 37.51 24.36
CA PHE A 133 -18.23 36.29 24.62
C PHE A 133 -18.26 35.39 23.38
N ILE A 134 -18.46 35.96 22.19
CA ILE A 134 -18.38 35.24 20.92
C ILE A 134 -17.00 34.59 20.76
N ALA A 135 -15.91 35.34 20.97
CA ALA A 135 -14.55 34.81 20.92
C ALA A 135 -14.36 33.63 21.89
N GLY A 136 -14.86 33.73 23.13
CA GLY A 136 -14.83 32.64 24.09
C GLY A 136 -15.58 31.38 23.63
N ARG A 137 -16.75 31.55 22.98
CA ARG A 137 -17.51 30.41 22.41
C ARG A 137 -16.79 29.74 21.25
N ILE A 138 -16.22 30.54 20.34
CA ILE A 138 -15.43 30.06 19.21
C ILE A 138 -14.23 29.25 19.73
N LYS A 139 -13.47 29.82 20.68
CA LYS A 139 -12.32 29.16 21.31
C LYS A 139 -12.71 27.85 21.99
N ALA A 140 -13.84 27.83 22.71
CA ALA A 140 -14.32 26.61 23.37
C ALA A 140 -14.72 25.52 22.37
N ALA A 141 -15.34 25.88 21.23
CA ALA A 141 -15.66 24.94 20.16
C ALA A 141 -14.38 24.38 19.53
N ALA A 142 -13.44 25.25 19.18
CA ALA A 142 -12.13 24.88 18.63
C ALA A 142 -11.37 23.93 19.56
N LYS A 143 -11.31 24.25 20.86
CA LYS A 143 -10.66 23.40 21.85
C LYS A 143 -11.31 22.01 21.95
N ARG A 144 -12.65 21.93 22.00
CA ARG A 144 -13.35 20.64 22.07
C ARG A 144 -13.03 19.75 20.88
N TYR A 145 -12.92 20.31 19.69
CA TYR A 145 -12.50 19.57 18.50
C TYR A 145 -11.05 19.09 18.60
N LEU A 146 -10.12 19.99 18.93
CA LEU A 146 -8.70 19.64 19.06
C LEU A 146 -8.43 18.59 20.16
N ASP A 147 -9.26 18.53 21.20
CA ASP A 147 -9.17 17.50 22.24
C ASP A 147 -9.64 16.09 21.75
N THR A 148 -10.11 15.97 20.49
CA THR A 148 -10.56 14.70 19.87
C THR A 148 -9.68 14.20 18.72
N ILE A 149 -8.70 14.99 18.26
CA ILE A 149 -7.88 14.61 17.09
C ILE A 149 -6.77 13.62 17.42
N LEU A 150 -6.35 13.56 18.69
CA LEU A 150 -5.30 12.63 19.12
C LEU A 150 -5.90 11.25 19.42
N PRO A 151 -5.40 10.17 18.79
CA PRO A 151 -5.80 8.82 19.15
C PRO A 151 -5.13 8.36 20.46
N PRO A 152 -5.55 7.23 21.05
CA PRO A 152 -5.22 6.86 22.42
C PRO A 152 -3.70 6.81 22.70
N PHE A 153 -2.93 6.06 21.93
CA PHE A 153 -1.52 5.85 22.21
C PHE A 153 -0.68 7.07 21.85
N PHE A 154 -0.90 7.65 20.66
CA PHE A 154 -0.17 8.86 20.27
C PHE A 154 -0.49 10.03 21.21
N GLY A 155 -1.75 10.18 21.62
CA GLY A 155 -2.19 11.20 22.56
C GLY A 155 -1.52 11.06 23.93
N ALA A 156 -1.45 9.83 24.46
CA ALA A 156 -0.74 9.56 25.71
C ALA A 156 0.74 9.94 25.60
N MET A 157 1.40 9.57 24.49
CA MET A 157 2.80 9.88 24.24
C MET A 157 3.07 11.39 24.11
N VAL A 158 2.16 12.13 23.46
CA VAL A 158 2.22 13.59 23.36
C VAL A 158 2.07 14.26 24.73
N ASN A 159 1.17 13.75 25.58
CA ASN A 159 0.99 14.28 26.93
C ASN A 159 2.17 13.94 27.86
N PHE A 160 2.76 12.76 27.72
CA PHE A 160 3.97 12.38 28.46
C PHE A 160 5.15 13.30 28.11
N ASP A 161 5.40 13.58 26.83
CA ASP A 161 6.47 14.50 26.41
C ASP A 161 6.35 15.88 27.08
N ASP A 162 5.13 16.40 27.17
CA ASP A 162 4.80 17.72 27.74
C ASP A 162 5.02 17.79 29.26
N SER A 163 5.12 16.66 29.96
CA SER A 163 5.37 16.59 31.41
C SER A 163 6.83 16.90 31.80
N HIS A 164 7.77 16.85 30.84
CA HIS A 164 9.21 17.13 31.03
C HIS A 164 9.90 16.32 32.15
N GLU A 165 9.45 15.08 32.40
CA GLU A 165 10.02 14.24 33.44
C GLU A 165 11.47 13.78 33.15
N TYR A 166 12.29 13.69 34.20
CA TYR A 166 13.64 13.12 34.11
C TYR A 166 13.60 11.60 34.22
N SER A 167 14.01 10.91 33.16
CA SER A 167 14.07 9.44 33.10
C SER A 167 15.38 8.88 33.67
N TRP A 168 15.26 7.90 34.56
CA TRP A 168 16.37 7.06 35.07
C TRP A 168 16.28 5.61 34.57
N HIS A 169 15.61 5.40 33.45
CA HIS A 169 15.33 4.10 32.84
C HIS A 169 15.84 4.06 31.39
N THR A 170 15.72 2.90 30.74
CA THR A 170 15.99 2.72 29.31
C THR A 170 15.00 3.50 28.44
N PRO A 171 15.39 3.94 27.23
CA PRO A 171 16.70 3.73 26.58
C PRO A 171 17.84 4.62 27.12
N GLY A 172 19.08 4.16 26.98
CA GLY A 172 20.27 4.80 27.58
C GLY A 172 20.63 6.19 27.02
N HIS A 173 20.00 6.64 25.93
CA HIS A 173 20.16 8.01 25.46
C HIS A 173 19.34 9.03 26.26
N THR A 174 18.39 8.57 27.08
CA THR A 174 17.57 9.38 28.00
C THR A 174 16.99 10.62 27.33
N GLY A 175 16.08 10.42 26.38
CA GLY A 175 15.45 11.49 25.61
C GLY A 175 16.39 12.23 24.65
N GLY A 176 17.60 11.69 24.40
CA GLY A 176 18.59 12.26 23.47
C GLY A 176 19.77 12.95 24.16
N THR A 177 19.73 13.08 25.49
CA THR A 177 20.79 13.69 26.32
C THR A 177 22.18 13.08 26.08
N ALA A 178 22.28 11.76 25.84
CA ALA A 178 23.57 11.15 25.56
C ALA A 178 24.19 11.61 24.23
N PHE A 179 23.37 11.84 23.19
CA PHE A 179 23.85 12.29 21.88
C PHE A 179 24.44 13.71 21.96
N MET A 180 23.91 14.56 22.84
CA MET A 180 24.42 15.92 23.07
C MET A 180 25.86 15.97 23.60
N LYS A 181 26.45 14.83 23.99
CA LYS A 181 27.81 14.74 24.52
C LYS A 181 28.91 14.74 23.44
N THR A 182 28.57 14.62 22.15
CA THR A 182 29.55 14.62 21.04
C THR A 182 29.06 15.46 19.85
N PRO A 183 29.95 15.99 18.99
CA PRO A 183 29.55 16.74 17.80
C PRO A 183 28.69 15.92 16.82
N VAL A 184 29.04 14.65 16.60
CA VAL A 184 28.25 13.76 15.73
C VAL A 184 26.88 13.48 16.31
N GLY A 185 26.78 13.29 17.63
CA GLY A 185 25.50 13.09 18.29
C GLY A 185 24.65 14.37 18.29
N LYS A 186 25.24 15.56 18.44
CA LYS A 186 24.48 16.81 18.26
C LYS A 186 23.94 16.95 16.84
N ALA A 187 24.74 16.64 15.81
CA ALA A 187 24.24 16.63 14.43
C ALA A 187 23.09 15.62 14.24
N PHE A 188 23.14 14.47 14.91
CA PHE A 188 22.05 13.48 14.92
C PHE A 188 20.76 14.03 15.56
N VAL A 189 20.86 14.70 16.71
CA VAL A 189 19.71 15.34 17.37
C VAL A 189 19.12 16.45 16.50
N ASP A 190 19.97 17.27 15.88
CA ASP A 190 19.52 18.37 15.02
C ASP A 190 18.86 17.86 13.72
N PHE A 191 19.27 16.69 13.22
CA PHE A 191 18.67 16.05 12.05
C PHE A 191 17.30 15.41 12.34
N TYR A 192 17.19 14.60 13.42
CA TYR A 192 15.96 13.88 13.75
C TYR A 192 14.95 14.71 14.57
N GLY A 193 15.43 15.67 15.34
CA GLY A 193 14.62 16.46 16.27
C GLY A 193 14.48 15.81 17.65
N GLU A 194 14.31 16.66 18.67
CA GLU A 194 14.25 16.25 20.07
C GLU A 194 13.00 15.42 20.39
N GLN A 195 11.84 15.74 19.81
CA GLN A 195 10.57 15.06 20.10
C GLN A 195 10.60 13.58 19.72
N MET A 196 11.28 13.23 18.62
CA MET A 196 11.45 11.82 18.23
C MET A 196 12.26 11.06 19.28
N LEU A 197 13.30 11.67 19.83
CA LEU A 197 14.17 11.05 20.83
C LEU A 197 13.53 11.01 22.21
N ARG A 198 12.70 11.99 22.56
CA ARG A 198 11.94 12.02 23.82
C ARG A 198 10.78 11.03 23.83
N SER A 199 10.25 10.69 22.66
CA SER A 199 9.21 9.66 22.49
C SER A 199 9.75 8.24 22.31
N ASP A 200 11.08 8.06 22.23
CA ASP A 200 11.71 6.74 22.28
C ASP A 200 11.81 6.28 23.75
N LEU A 201 10.75 5.59 24.19
CA LEU A 201 10.50 5.19 25.56
C LEU A 201 10.49 3.67 25.70
N SER A 202 10.39 3.20 26.95
CA SER A 202 10.26 1.78 27.26
C SER A 202 9.08 1.55 28.20
N ILE A 203 8.76 0.27 28.43
CA ILE A 203 7.73 -0.19 29.37
C ILE A 203 7.90 0.34 30.81
N SER A 204 9.06 0.93 31.13
CA SER A 204 9.29 1.65 32.39
C SER A 204 8.33 2.84 32.58
N VAL A 205 7.78 3.39 31.49
CA VAL A 205 6.74 4.41 31.51
C VAL A 205 5.36 3.73 31.57
N GLY A 206 4.98 3.30 32.78
CA GLY A 206 3.79 2.47 32.98
C GLY A 206 2.46 3.09 32.54
N GLU A 207 2.39 4.42 32.43
CA GLU A 207 1.19 5.12 31.94
C GLU A 207 0.89 4.92 30.45
N LEU A 208 1.89 4.50 29.65
CA LEU A 208 1.71 4.18 28.22
C LEU A 208 1.29 2.72 27.98
N GLY A 209 1.28 1.90 29.03
CA GLY A 209 0.98 0.47 28.94
C GLY A 209 2.12 -0.33 28.28
N SER A 210 1.77 -1.50 27.75
CA SER A 210 2.72 -2.46 27.19
C SER A 210 2.14 -3.11 25.93
N LEU A 211 2.92 -3.08 24.84
CA LEU A 211 2.53 -3.70 23.57
C LEU A 211 2.34 -5.21 23.73
N ASN A 212 3.24 -5.89 24.43
CA ASN A 212 3.20 -7.35 24.60
C ASN A 212 2.09 -7.81 25.57
N ASP A 213 1.58 -6.90 26.42
CA ASP A 213 0.48 -7.20 27.34
C ASP A 213 -0.87 -6.65 26.85
N HIS A 214 -0.91 -5.94 25.71
CA HIS A 214 -2.11 -5.35 25.11
C HIS A 214 -2.95 -4.51 26.09
N ASN A 215 -2.29 -3.68 26.91
CA ASN A 215 -2.94 -2.93 28.00
C ASN A 215 -2.68 -1.41 27.93
N GLY A 216 -3.37 -0.64 28.77
CA GLY A 216 -3.25 0.82 28.78
C GLY A 216 -3.59 1.45 27.42
N PRO A 217 -2.99 2.61 27.09
CA PRO A 217 -3.22 3.31 25.82
C PRO A 217 -2.97 2.47 24.56
N VAL A 218 -2.00 1.55 24.56
CA VAL A 218 -1.75 0.68 23.39
C VAL A 218 -2.90 -0.32 23.19
N GLY A 219 -3.40 -0.95 24.25
CA GLY A 219 -4.57 -1.83 24.16
C GLY A 219 -5.86 -1.08 23.78
N GLU A 220 -5.98 0.19 24.16
CA GLU A 220 -7.07 1.07 23.70
C GLU A 220 -6.94 1.41 22.20
N ALA A 221 -5.72 1.68 21.72
CA ALA A 221 -5.43 1.90 20.31
C ALA A 221 -5.73 0.67 19.45
N GLU A 222 -5.36 -0.52 19.90
CA GLU A 222 -5.66 -1.80 19.25
C GLU A 222 -7.17 -2.05 19.15
N LYS A 223 -7.93 -1.81 20.23
CA LYS A 223 -9.41 -1.89 20.23
C LYS A 223 -10.03 -0.86 19.29
N ASN A 224 -9.48 0.36 19.26
CA ASN A 224 -9.93 1.39 18.33
C ASN A 224 -9.69 0.95 16.89
N ALA A 225 -8.50 0.46 16.56
CA ALA A 225 -8.19 -0.07 15.23
C ALA A 225 -9.09 -1.27 14.85
N ALA A 226 -9.39 -2.18 15.77
CA ALA A 226 -10.35 -3.27 15.53
C ALA A 226 -11.73 -2.74 15.12
N ARG A 227 -12.27 -1.71 15.81
CA ARG A 227 -13.51 -1.04 15.42
C ARG A 227 -13.42 -0.44 14.01
N VAL A 228 -12.35 0.33 13.75
CA VAL A 228 -12.15 1.05 12.48
C VAL A 228 -12.06 0.07 11.31
N PHE A 229 -11.27 -0.99 11.46
CA PHE A 229 -11.00 -1.99 10.43
C PHE A 229 -12.02 -3.15 10.39
N GLY A 230 -13.00 -3.18 11.30
CA GLY A 230 -14.07 -4.18 11.29
C GLY A 230 -13.61 -5.60 11.67
N ALA A 231 -12.61 -5.68 12.54
CA ALA A 231 -12.07 -6.90 13.11
C ALA A 231 -12.64 -7.14 14.50
N ASP A 232 -12.63 -8.40 14.95
CA ASP A 232 -12.98 -8.72 16.34
C ASP A 232 -11.80 -8.36 17.27
N TYR A 233 -10.58 -8.58 16.79
CA TYR A 233 -9.33 -8.18 17.45
C TYR A 233 -8.35 -7.59 16.44
N THR A 234 -7.54 -6.62 16.87
CA THR A 234 -6.41 -6.09 16.11
C THR A 234 -5.17 -6.07 16.99
N TYR A 235 -4.03 -6.44 16.43
CA TYR A 235 -2.72 -6.40 17.09
C TYR A 235 -1.78 -5.50 16.28
N PHE A 236 -1.01 -4.65 16.96
CA PHE A 236 0.02 -3.83 16.30
C PHE A 236 1.36 -4.56 16.28
N SER A 237 1.96 -4.68 15.10
CA SER A 237 3.27 -5.29 14.90
C SER A 237 4.31 -4.24 14.49
N VAL A 238 5.50 -4.32 15.09
CA VAL A 238 6.66 -3.47 14.78
C VAL A 238 7.71 -4.19 13.91
N GLY A 239 7.41 -5.40 13.43
CA GLY A 239 8.27 -6.19 12.54
C GLY A 239 7.82 -6.17 11.07
N GLY A 240 6.87 -5.29 10.72
CA GLY A 240 6.18 -5.28 9.43
C GLY A 240 5.28 -6.50 9.23
N SER A 241 4.62 -6.58 8.07
CA SER A 241 3.81 -7.76 7.74
C SER A 241 4.64 -9.06 7.67
N SER A 242 5.97 -8.97 7.55
CA SER A 242 6.84 -10.13 7.62
C SER A 242 6.66 -10.89 8.94
N SER A 243 6.87 -10.21 10.08
CA SER A 243 6.63 -10.80 11.40
C SER A 243 5.15 -11.08 11.64
N SER A 244 4.24 -10.27 11.09
CA SER A 244 2.79 -10.52 11.22
C SER A 244 2.38 -11.87 10.61
N ASN A 245 2.91 -12.22 9.43
CA ASN A 245 2.65 -13.51 8.79
C ASN A 245 3.26 -14.67 9.62
N GLU A 246 4.45 -14.48 10.20
CA GLU A 246 5.11 -15.44 11.09
C GLU A 246 4.30 -15.70 12.37
N ILE A 247 3.75 -14.63 12.98
CA ILE A 247 2.87 -14.69 14.15
C ILE A 247 1.60 -15.50 13.83
N ILE A 248 0.94 -15.20 12.72
CA ILE A 248 -0.30 -15.90 12.33
C ILE A 248 -0.04 -17.38 12.12
N LEU A 249 0.99 -17.76 11.37
CA LEU A 249 1.30 -19.17 11.13
C LEU A 249 1.68 -19.88 12.45
N HIS A 250 2.54 -19.29 13.29
CA HIS A 250 2.88 -19.89 14.59
C HIS A 250 1.69 -19.99 15.55
N SER A 251 0.67 -19.13 15.41
CA SER A 251 -0.54 -19.21 16.23
C SER A 251 -1.46 -20.38 15.87
N ALA A 252 -1.27 -20.98 14.68
CA ALA A 252 -2.24 -21.91 14.10
C ALA A 252 -1.65 -23.23 13.57
N VAL A 253 -0.33 -23.32 13.38
CA VAL A 253 0.33 -24.42 12.66
C VAL A 253 1.44 -25.03 13.51
N THR A 254 1.45 -26.36 13.62
CA THR A 254 2.53 -27.13 14.26
C THR A 254 3.34 -27.95 13.24
N ASP A 255 4.48 -28.48 13.70
CA ASP A 255 5.36 -29.34 12.90
C ASP A 255 4.59 -30.53 12.30
N GLY A 256 4.67 -30.67 10.98
CA GLY A 256 3.99 -31.73 10.22
C GLY A 256 2.56 -31.41 9.75
N ASP A 257 1.95 -30.30 10.21
CA ASP A 257 0.62 -29.90 9.73
C ASP A 257 0.66 -29.53 8.25
N THR A 258 -0.39 -29.92 7.51
CA THR A 258 -0.56 -29.51 6.11
C THR A 258 -1.15 -28.11 6.05
N VAL A 259 -0.60 -27.25 5.18
CA VAL A 259 -1.10 -25.89 4.94
C VAL A 259 -1.26 -25.63 3.45
N LEU A 260 -2.33 -24.93 3.08
CA LEU A 260 -2.60 -24.53 1.70
C LEU A 260 -2.06 -23.12 1.47
N VAL A 261 -1.16 -22.93 0.51
CA VAL A 261 -0.45 -21.65 0.35
C VAL A 261 -0.55 -21.18 -1.09
N ASP A 262 -0.88 -19.91 -1.30
CA ASP A 262 -0.74 -19.26 -2.60
C ASP A 262 0.71 -19.35 -3.08
N ARG A 263 0.95 -19.84 -4.30
CA ARG A 263 2.30 -19.83 -4.88
C ARG A 263 2.81 -18.40 -5.08
N ASN A 264 1.91 -17.45 -5.31
CA ASN A 264 2.17 -16.02 -5.21
C ASN A 264 2.15 -15.57 -3.74
N CYS A 265 3.11 -16.04 -2.95
CA CYS A 265 3.27 -15.61 -1.56
C CYS A 265 4.55 -14.80 -1.37
N HIS A 266 4.48 -13.83 -0.45
CA HIS A 266 5.64 -13.07 -0.04
C HIS A 266 6.69 -13.98 0.66
N LYS A 267 7.97 -13.63 0.55
CA LYS A 267 9.09 -14.38 1.17
C LYS A 267 8.89 -14.71 2.65
N SER A 268 8.19 -13.85 3.40
CA SER A 268 7.93 -14.08 4.83
C SER A 268 7.01 -15.27 5.10
N LEU A 269 6.08 -15.59 4.21
CA LEU A 269 5.28 -16.81 4.36
C LEU A 269 6.16 -18.04 4.26
N ASN A 270 7.15 -18.07 3.36
CA ASN A 270 8.11 -19.17 3.30
C ASN A 270 8.96 -19.29 4.58
N TYR A 271 9.44 -18.17 5.14
CA TYR A 271 10.12 -18.21 6.44
C TYR A 271 9.23 -18.75 7.55
N ALA A 272 7.96 -18.35 7.57
CA ALA A 272 6.97 -18.85 8.52
C ALA A 272 6.69 -20.36 8.35
N LEU A 273 6.64 -20.88 7.11
CA LEU A 273 6.53 -22.33 6.83
C LEU A 273 7.72 -23.10 7.39
N ASN A 274 8.94 -22.59 7.18
CA ASN A 274 10.16 -23.16 7.74
C ASN A 274 10.14 -23.18 9.27
N MET A 275 9.84 -22.05 9.91
CA MET A 275 9.88 -21.91 11.37
C MET A 275 8.83 -22.77 12.08
N SER A 276 7.62 -22.87 11.52
CA SER A 276 6.54 -23.70 12.07
C SER A 276 6.75 -25.20 11.85
N GLY A 277 7.47 -25.58 10.79
CA GLY A 277 7.55 -26.98 10.34
C GLY A 277 6.33 -27.42 9.53
N ALA A 278 5.61 -26.47 8.96
CA ALA A 278 4.46 -26.72 8.11
C ALA A 278 4.86 -27.49 6.84
N MET A 279 3.91 -28.29 6.35
CA MET A 279 4.02 -29.04 5.10
C MET A 279 3.14 -28.38 4.02
N PRO A 280 3.70 -27.53 3.15
CA PRO A 280 2.90 -26.74 2.21
C PRO A 280 2.41 -27.57 1.02
N ILE A 281 1.17 -27.30 0.61
CA ILE A 281 0.65 -27.58 -0.73
C ILE A 281 0.28 -26.25 -1.39
N TYR A 282 0.59 -26.10 -2.68
CA TYR A 282 0.47 -24.80 -3.36
C TYR A 282 -0.80 -24.68 -4.21
N MET A 283 -1.46 -23.53 -4.08
CA MET A 283 -2.44 -23.02 -5.04
C MET A 283 -1.69 -22.29 -6.15
N VAL A 284 -1.88 -22.73 -7.40
CA VAL A 284 -1.14 -22.15 -8.53
C VAL A 284 -1.96 -21.02 -9.17
N PRO A 285 -1.49 -19.76 -9.16
CA PRO A 285 -2.16 -18.65 -9.84
C PRO A 285 -2.10 -18.81 -11.36
N LYS A 286 -3.03 -18.17 -12.08
CA LYS A 286 -2.85 -17.98 -13.53
C LYS A 286 -1.76 -16.93 -13.78
N ARG A 287 -1.27 -16.89 -15.01
CA ARG A 287 -0.53 -15.75 -15.58
C ARG A 287 -1.16 -15.32 -16.89
N ASN A 288 -0.85 -14.10 -17.32
CA ASN A 288 -1.08 -13.68 -18.69
C ASN A 288 0.25 -13.59 -19.43
N ALA A 289 0.18 -13.54 -20.76
CA ALA A 289 1.37 -13.54 -21.60
C ALA A 289 2.23 -12.27 -21.44
N ARG A 290 1.72 -11.23 -20.75
CA ARG A 290 2.48 -10.03 -20.40
C ARG A 290 3.34 -10.19 -19.14
N GLY A 291 3.34 -11.37 -18.54
CA GLY A 291 4.07 -11.63 -17.30
C GLY A 291 3.33 -11.17 -16.04
N VAL A 292 2.09 -10.69 -16.12
CA VAL A 292 1.33 -10.34 -14.92
C VAL A 292 0.87 -11.61 -14.22
N ILE A 293 1.09 -11.68 -12.91
CA ILE A 293 0.57 -12.77 -12.07
C ILE A 293 -0.91 -12.53 -11.82
N GLY A 294 -1.71 -13.48 -12.27
CA GLY A 294 -3.16 -13.50 -12.13
C GLY A 294 -3.64 -14.04 -10.79
N PRO A 295 -4.96 -14.14 -10.62
CA PRO A 295 -5.54 -14.75 -9.44
C PRO A 295 -5.40 -16.28 -9.48
N VAL A 296 -5.41 -16.90 -8.31
CA VAL A 296 -5.65 -18.33 -8.11
C VAL A 296 -7.06 -18.66 -8.61
N PRO A 297 -7.23 -19.57 -9.58
CA PRO A 297 -8.55 -20.02 -10.02
C PRO A 297 -9.34 -20.70 -8.90
N SER A 298 -10.65 -20.53 -8.90
CA SER A 298 -11.56 -21.20 -7.96
C SER A 298 -11.42 -22.73 -7.98
N SER A 299 -11.03 -23.32 -9.12
CA SER A 299 -10.76 -24.76 -9.24
C SER A 299 -9.64 -25.26 -8.32
N GLN A 300 -8.66 -24.42 -7.98
CA GLN A 300 -7.56 -24.73 -7.05
C GLN A 300 -8.01 -24.74 -5.58
N MET A 301 -9.19 -24.20 -5.27
CA MET A 301 -9.71 -24.06 -3.90
C MET A 301 -10.77 -25.10 -3.55
N THR A 302 -11.10 -26.00 -4.47
CA THR A 302 -12.14 -27.03 -4.25
C THR A 302 -11.64 -28.17 -3.35
N PRO A 303 -12.51 -28.80 -2.54
CA PRO A 303 -12.11 -29.94 -1.72
C PRO A 303 -11.46 -31.09 -2.50
N ALA A 304 -11.96 -31.35 -3.72
CA ALA A 304 -11.41 -32.38 -4.60
C ALA A 304 -9.98 -32.03 -5.07
N SER A 305 -9.74 -30.77 -5.46
CA SER A 305 -8.40 -30.33 -5.88
C SER A 305 -7.41 -30.36 -4.72
N ILE A 306 -7.81 -29.91 -3.54
CA ILE A 306 -6.97 -29.92 -2.33
C ILE A 306 -6.61 -31.35 -1.95
N LYS A 307 -7.60 -32.28 -1.93
CA LYS A 307 -7.35 -33.69 -1.65
C LYS A 307 -6.40 -34.33 -2.65
N GLN A 308 -6.56 -34.02 -3.94
CA GLN A 308 -5.66 -34.53 -4.98
C GLN A 308 -4.23 -34.04 -4.77
N LYS A 309 -4.03 -32.73 -4.53
CA LYS A 309 -2.70 -32.16 -4.22
C LYS A 309 -2.04 -32.81 -3.01
N MET A 310 -2.82 -33.10 -1.96
CA MET A 310 -2.32 -33.82 -0.79
C MET A 310 -1.87 -35.23 -1.16
N GLN A 311 -2.68 -35.97 -1.94
CA GLN A 311 -2.35 -37.33 -2.38
C GLN A 311 -1.06 -37.36 -3.22
N ASP A 312 -0.89 -36.39 -4.12
CA ASP A 312 0.25 -36.32 -5.04
C ASP A 312 1.54 -35.86 -4.36
N SER A 313 1.46 -35.10 -3.27
CA SER A 313 2.65 -34.53 -2.62
C SER A 313 3.49 -35.59 -1.88
N PRO A 314 4.80 -35.72 -2.13
CA PRO A 314 5.61 -36.73 -1.46
C PRO A 314 5.96 -36.37 -0.01
N ILE A 315 5.80 -35.10 0.40
CA ILE A 315 6.16 -34.62 1.74
C ILE A 315 5.01 -34.69 2.76
N ILE A 316 3.75 -34.86 2.29
CA ILE A 316 2.60 -34.99 3.18
C ILE A 316 2.49 -36.46 3.65
N ALA A 317 2.74 -36.72 4.93
CA ALA A 317 2.63 -38.07 5.49
C ALA A 317 1.17 -38.50 5.72
N ASP A 318 0.35 -37.62 6.28
CA ASP A 318 -1.08 -37.86 6.52
C ASP A 318 -1.93 -37.29 5.38
N LYS A 319 -2.51 -38.17 4.58
CA LYS A 319 -3.32 -37.81 3.40
C LYS A 319 -4.80 -37.57 3.71
N GLU A 320 -5.24 -37.85 4.93
CA GLU A 320 -6.66 -37.79 5.30
C GLU A 320 -6.98 -36.55 6.14
N THR A 321 -6.03 -36.06 6.95
CA THR A 321 -6.22 -34.84 7.74
C THR A 321 -6.18 -33.59 6.86
N LEU A 322 -7.28 -32.84 6.86
CA LEU A 322 -7.42 -31.61 6.08
C LEU A 322 -6.39 -30.53 6.49
N PRO A 323 -6.02 -29.62 5.59
CA PRO A 323 -5.10 -28.53 5.92
C PRO A 323 -5.63 -27.64 7.04
N VAL A 324 -4.74 -27.19 7.94
CA VAL A 324 -5.12 -26.43 9.14
C VAL A 324 -5.32 -24.93 8.89
N LEU A 325 -4.73 -24.43 7.80
CA LEU A 325 -4.77 -23.03 7.38
C LEU A 325 -4.59 -22.91 5.87
N ALA A 326 -5.33 -22.00 5.24
CA ALA A 326 -5.06 -21.52 3.88
C ALA A 326 -4.49 -20.08 3.93
N ALA A 327 -3.44 -19.78 3.16
CA ALA A 327 -2.90 -18.43 3.00
C ALA A 327 -3.08 -17.97 1.54
N LEU A 328 -3.72 -16.81 1.34
CA LEU A 328 -3.98 -16.21 0.02
C LEU A 328 -3.55 -14.73 0.01
N THR A 329 -2.79 -14.31 -0.99
CA THR A 329 -2.38 -12.90 -1.12
C THR A 329 -3.51 -12.09 -1.76
N ASN A 330 -4.02 -11.05 -1.08
CA ASN A 330 -5.11 -10.21 -1.60
C ASN A 330 -4.92 -8.71 -1.26
N SER A 331 -4.81 -7.78 -2.22
CA SER A 331 -4.70 -8.01 -3.65
C SER A 331 -3.32 -8.56 -4.04
N THR A 332 -3.21 -9.05 -5.28
CA THR A 332 -1.88 -9.28 -5.87
C THR A 332 -1.10 -7.97 -5.97
N TYR A 333 0.21 -8.07 -6.22
CA TYR A 333 1.07 -6.90 -6.38
C TYR A 333 0.56 -5.91 -7.44
N ASP A 334 0.12 -6.44 -8.59
CA ASP A 334 -0.41 -5.68 -9.72
C ASP A 334 -1.87 -5.22 -9.53
N GLY A 335 -2.46 -5.44 -8.35
CA GLY A 335 -3.78 -4.92 -8.00
C GLY A 335 -4.96 -5.81 -8.37
N LEU A 336 -4.80 -7.13 -8.45
CA LEU A 336 -5.93 -8.03 -8.64
C LEU A 336 -6.57 -8.37 -7.29
N CYS A 337 -7.79 -7.90 -7.09
CA CYS A 337 -8.56 -8.03 -5.86
C CYS A 337 -9.61 -9.14 -6.01
N TYR A 338 -9.52 -10.19 -5.19
CA TYR A 338 -10.47 -11.30 -5.22
C TYR A 338 -11.85 -10.88 -4.69
N ASN A 339 -12.91 -11.52 -5.16
CA ASN A 339 -14.15 -11.59 -4.40
C ASN A 339 -13.90 -12.47 -3.15
N VAL A 340 -13.70 -11.82 -2.01
CA VAL A 340 -13.30 -12.48 -0.77
C VAL A 340 -14.43 -13.30 -0.18
N GLU A 341 -15.68 -12.89 -0.37
CA GLU A 341 -16.85 -13.68 0.05
C GLU A 341 -16.87 -15.03 -0.68
N THR A 342 -16.58 -15.03 -1.98
CA THR A 342 -16.49 -16.25 -2.79
C THR A 342 -15.33 -17.14 -2.36
N THR A 343 -14.12 -16.58 -2.21
CA THR A 343 -12.95 -17.38 -1.80
C THR A 343 -13.07 -17.90 -0.37
N THR A 344 -13.66 -17.13 0.54
CA THR A 344 -13.95 -17.55 1.93
C THR A 344 -14.86 -18.77 1.92
N ARG A 345 -15.97 -18.72 1.17
CA ARG A 345 -16.91 -19.83 1.06
C ARG A 345 -16.25 -21.09 0.50
N LEU A 346 -15.49 -20.98 -0.59
CA LEU A 346 -14.82 -22.11 -1.23
C LEU A 346 -13.79 -22.77 -0.30
N LEU A 347 -12.94 -21.97 0.34
CA LEU A 347 -11.88 -22.47 1.20
C LEU A 347 -12.42 -23.01 2.53
N SER A 348 -13.50 -22.43 3.06
CA SER A 348 -14.09 -22.88 4.33
C SER A 348 -14.53 -24.34 4.30
N ASP A 349 -14.84 -24.91 3.13
CA ASP A 349 -15.19 -26.33 2.99
C ASP A 349 -14.00 -27.27 3.28
N SER A 350 -12.77 -26.76 3.20
CA SER A 350 -11.54 -27.56 3.30
C SER A 350 -10.59 -27.13 4.41
N VAL A 351 -10.70 -25.90 4.92
CA VAL A 351 -9.83 -25.38 5.98
C VAL A 351 -10.62 -24.68 7.08
N PRO A 352 -10.19 -24.77 8.35
CA PRO A 352 -10.84 -24.09 9.46
C PRO A 352 -10.38 -22.63 9.63
N ARG A 353 -9.27 -22.23 8.98
CA ARG A 353 -8.67 -20.89 9.07
C ARG A 353 -8.20 -20.41 7.69
N ILE A 354 -8.43 -19.14 7.40
CA ILE A 354 -7.95 -18.48 6.18
C ILE A 354 -7.18 -17.23 6.59
N HIS A 355 -5.95 -17.12 6.09
CA HIS A 355 -5.14 -15.93 6.18
C HIS A 355 -5.15 -15.20 4.83
N TYR A 356 -5.70 -14.00 4.78
CA TYR A 356 -5.51 -13.08 3.66
C TYR A 356 -4.30 -12.19 3.93
N ASP A 357 -3.21 -12.34 3.16
CA ASP A 357 -2.09 -11.40 3.19
C ASP A 357 -2.48 -10.16 2.38
N GLU A 358 -2.92 -9.12 3.10
CA GLU A 358 -3.40 -7.87 2.54
C GLU A 358 -2.39 -6.73 2.72
N ALA A 359 -1.09 -7.05 2.72
CA ALA A 359 -0.04 -6.07 2.94
C ALA A 359 -0.15 -4.85 2.00
N TRP A 360 -0.62 -5.06 0.77
CA TRP A 360 -0.81 -4.04 -0.27
C TRP A 360 -2.23 -3.46 -0.34
N TYR A 361 -3.10 -3.74 0.65
CA TYR A 361 -4.53 -3.51 0.47
C TYR A 361 -5.27 -2.99 1.72
N ALA A 362 -4.52 -2.41 2.65
CA ALA A 362 -5.02 -1.92 3.94
C ALA A 362 -6.12 -0.84 3.87
N TYR A 363 -6.25 -0.15 2.73
CA TYR A 363 -7.23 0.92 2.52
C TYR A 363 -8.60 0.43 2.02
N ALA A 364 -8.73 -0.83 1.61
CA ALA A 364 -9.88 -1.31 0.85
C ALA A 364 -11.23 -1.07 1.56
N ARG A 365 -11.28 -1.27 2.87
CA ARG A 365 -12.49 -1.08 3.69
C ARG A 365 -13.10 0.31 3.60
N PHE A 366 -12.28 1.32 3.33
CA PHE A 366 -12.68 2.72 3.42
C PHE A 366 -13.22 3.26 2.11
N ASN A 367 -13.42 2.41 1.09
CA ASN A 367 -14.09 2.81 -0.14
C ASN A 367 -15.13 1.78 -0.57
N GLY A 368 -16.33 2.25 -0.94
CA GLY A 368 -17.43 1.38 -1.38
C GLY A 368 -17.11 0.55 -2.63
N LEU A 369 -16.15 1.00 -3.46
CA LEU A 369 -15.69 0.28 -4.66
C LEU A 369 -15.18 -1.14 -4.36
N TYR A 370 -14.63 -1.35 -3.16
CA TYR A 370 -13.95 -2.60 -2.80
C TYR A 370 -14.79 -3.51 -1.87
N GLU A 371 -16.06 -3.19 -1.62
CA GLU A 371 -16.90 -4.00 -0.72
C GLU A 371 -17.00 -5.46 -1.19
N GLY A 372 -16.91 -6.40 -0.24
CA GLY A 372 -16.83 -7.85 -0.54
C GLY A 372 -15.47 -8.34 -1.07
N ARG A 373 -14.46 -7.49 -1.20
CA ARG A 373 -13.14 -7.84 -1.78
C ARG A 373 -11.95 -7.75 -0.85
N TYR A 374 -12.18 -7.61 0.45
CA TYR A 374 -11.14 -7.60 1.49
C TYR A 374 -11.55 -8.48 2.67
N GLY A 375 -10.58 -9.06 3.38
CA GLY A 375 -10.78 -10.06 4.44
C GLY A 375 -11.70 -9.60 5.57
N MET A 376 -11.70 -8.30 5.86
CA MET A 376 -12.57 -7.69 6.87
C MET A 376 -13.83 -7.02 6.29
N HIS A 377 -14.38 -7.53 5.18
CA HIS A 377 -15.60 -7.02 4.54
C HIS A 377 -16.80 -6.86 5.50
N ARG A 378 -17.74 -5.97 5.15
CA ARG A 378 -18.96 -5.66 5.90
C ARG A 378 -20.13 -6.60 5.58
N GLY A 379 -19.99 -7.42 4.53
CA GLY A 379 -21.02 -8.37 4.08
C GLY A 379 -21.41 -9.43 5.11
N GLU A 380 -22.42 -10.22 4.76
CA GLU A 380 -22.97 -11.26 5.64
C GLU A 380 -21.92 -12.34 5.95
N ARG A 381 -21.96 -12.84 7.19
CA ARG A 381 -21.10 -13.93 7.67
C ARG A 381 -21.92 -15.20 7.82
N HIS A 382 -21.35 -16.33 7.40
CA HIS A 382 -21.95 -17.64 7.64
C HIS A 382 -21.36 -18.28 8.93
N PRO A 383 -22.17 -18.97 9.75
CA PRO A 383 -21.66 -19.69 10.93
C PRO A 383 -20.55 -20.72 10.63
N ASP A 384 -20.53 -21.23 9.40
CA ASP A 384 -19.54 -22.20 8.92
C ASP A 384 -18.32 -21.54 8.24
N ASP A 385 -18.20 -20.21 8.23
CA ASP A 385 -17.02 -19.55 7.67
C ASP A 385 -15.78 -19.87 8.51
N ALA A 386 -14.65 -20.07 7.83
CA ALA A 386 -13.36 -20.20 8.47
C ALA A 386 -13.01 -18.96 9.31
N THR A 387 -12.18 -19.14 10.33
CA THR A 387 -11.61 -18.00 11.06
C THR A 387 -10.67 -17.23 10.16
N ILE A 388 -10.85 -15.92 10.08
CA ILE A 388 -10.11 -15.06 9.16
C ILE A 388 -9.03 -14.29 9.89
N SER A 389 -7.81 -14.33 9.36
CA SER A 389 -6.73 -13.42 9.74
C SER A 389 -6.27 -12.58 8.55
N VAL A 390 -6.06 -11.30 8.77
CA VAL A 390 -5.61 -10.35 7.74
C VAL A 390 -4.35 -9.64 8.23
N THR A 391 -3.35 -9.49 7.36
CA THR A 391 -2.18 -8.64 7.64
C THR A 391 -2.18 -7.41 6.76
N HIS A 392 -1.98 -6.25 7.36
CA HIS A 392 -1.78 -4.99 6.67
C HIS A 392 -0.37 -4.48 6.94
N SER A 393 0.37 -4.12 5.88
CA SER A 393 1.57 -3.31 6.03
C SER A 393 1.13 -1.86 6.01
N THR A 394 0.85 -1.31 7.20
CA THR A 394 0.32 0.04 7.34
C THR A 394 1.19 1.07 6.62
N HIS A 395 2.51 0.88 6.62
CA HIS A 395 3.47 1.77 5.98
C HIS A 395 3.52 1.70 4.44
N LYS A 396 2.86 0.73 3.79
CA LYS A 396 2.90 0.61 2.32
C LYS A 396 1.95 1.59 1.66
N LEU A 397 0.64 1.44 1.92
CA LEU A 397 -0.40 2.21 1.22
C LEU A 397 -1.34 2.96 2.17
N LEU A 398 -1.09 2.91 3.49
CA LEU A 398 -1.58 3.91 4.44
C LEU A 398 -0.40 4.80 4.87
N ALA A 399 -0.61 5.67 5.87
CA ALA A 399 0.41 6.57 6.39
C ALA A 399 0.92 6.05 7.74
N ALA A 400 2.08 5.40 7.74
CA ALA A 400 2.78 4.96 8.95
C ALA A 400 4.29 4.81 8.69
N LEU A 401 5.09 4.78 9.75
CA LEU A 401 6.53 4.54 9.64
C LEU A 401 6.80 3.10 9.18
N SER A 402 7.86 2.90 8.41
CA SER A 402 8.34 1.56 8.02
C SER A 402 8.36 0.62 9.22
N GLN A 403 8.08 -0.67 8.97
CA GLN A 403 7.86 -1.71 9.98
C GLN A 403 6.50 -1.67 10.70
N ALA A 404 5.70 -0.60 10.60
CA ALA A 404 4.33 -0.60 11.10
C ALA A 404 3.46 -1.63 10.35
N SER A 405 2.77 -2.48 11.10
CA SER A 405 1.81 -3.46 10.58
C SER A 405 0.65 -3.68 11.54
N MET A 406 -0.51 -4.06 11.01
CA MET A 406 -1.66 -4.51 11.79
C MET A 406 -1.99 -5.97 11.43
N ILE A 407 -2.33 -6.76 12.45
CA ILE A 407 -2.95 -8.08 12.30
C ILE A 407 -4.41 -7.93 12.72
N HIS A 408 -5.34 -8.25 11.83
CA HIS A 408 -6.77 -8.23 12.10
C HIS A 408 -7.30 -9.66 12.17
N LEU A 409 -8.05 -9.98 13.22
CA LEU A 409 -8.60 -11.31 13.44
C LEU A 409 -10.12 -11.25 13.52
N ARG A 410 -10.76 -12.23 12.90
CA ARG A 410 -12.22 -12.41 12.89
C ARG A 410 -12.53 -13.88 13.15
N SER A 411 -13.25 -14.15 14.23
CA SER A 411 -13.60 -15.50 14.65
C SER A 411 -14.61 -16.14 13.70
N GLY A 412 -14.38 -17.40 13.35
CA GLY A 412 -15.28 -18.27 12.59
C GLY A 412 -15.29 -19.67 13.21
N LYS A 413 -15.13 -20.71 12.37
CA LYS A 413 -15.04 -22.12 12.76
C LYS A 413 -14.14 -22.40 13.96
N VAL A 414 -13.02 -21.68 14.09
CA VAL A 414 -12.14 -21.78 15.26
C VAL A 414 -12.07 -20.44 15.99
N PRO A 415 -12.76 -20.29 17.13
CA PRO A 415 -12.73 -19.04 17.89
C PRO A 415 -11.31 -18.57 18.19
N VAL A 416 -11.09 -17.27 18.07
CA VAL A 416 -9.82 -16.64 18.43
C VAL A 416 -9.77 -16.49 19.94
N GLU A 417 -8.79 -17.12 20.58
CA GLU A 417 -8.48 -16.97 21.99
C GLU A 417 -7.29 -16.01 22.17
N PRO A 418 -7.51 -14.75 22.59
CA PRO A 418 -6.46 -13.73 22.62
C PRO A 418 -5.22 -14.15 23.42
N ALA A 419 -5.40 -14.86 24.54
CA ALA A 419 -4.28 -15.33 25.36
C ALA A 419 -3.38 -16.34 24.62
N LEU A 420 -3.95 -17.22 23.80
CA LEU A 420 -3.17 -18.18 23.01
C LEU A 420 -2.49 -17.50 21.83
N PHE A 421 -3.18 -16.57 21.18
CA PHE A 421 -2.59 -15.78 20.10
C PHE A 421 -1.40 -14.94 20.59
N ASN A 422 -1.50 -14.38 21.82
CA ASN A 422 -0.44 -13.56 22.38
C ASN A 422 0.88 -14.33 22.59
N GLU A 423 0.84 -15.63 22.88
CA GLU A 423 2.06 -16.44 22.97
C GLU A 423 2.83 -16.46 21.65
N ALA A 424 2.14 -16.59 20.52
CA ALA A 424 2.76 -16.48 19.20
C ALA A 424 3.21 -15.05 18.89
N PHE A 425 2.42 -14.04 19.30
CA PHE A 425 2.76 -12.63 19.12
C PHE A 425 4.08 -12.26 19.84
N MET A 426 4.23 -12.66 21.10
CA MET A 426 5.43 -12.38 21.91
C MET A 426 6.68 -13.11 21.40
N MET A 427 6.55 -14.26 20.73
CA MET A 427 7.71 -14.95 20.13
C MET A 427 8.42 -14.13 19.05
N HIS A 428 7.68 -13.28 18.34
CA HIS A 428 8.18 -12.52 17.19
C HIS A 428 8.28 -11.02 17.44
N THR A 429 7.85 -10.55 18.62
CA THR A 429 7.85 -9.13 18.97
C THR A 429 8.98 -8.82 19.94
N SER A 430 9.73 -7.75 19.66
CA SER A 430 10.78 -7.28 20.57
C SER A 430 10.20 -6.95 21.96
N THR A 431 10.94 -7.27 23.02
CA THR A 431 10.62 -6.83 24.39
C THR A 431 10.83 -5.31 24.59
N SER A 432 11.50 -4.66 23.64
CA SER A 432 11.67 -3.20 23.56
C SER A 432 11.20 -2.72 22.18
N PRO A 433 9.89 -2.60 21.93
CA PRO A 433 9.37 -2.13 20.66
C PRO A 433 9.57 -0.62 20.50
N GLN A 434 9.71 -0.13 19.27
CA GLN A 434 9.84 1.30 19.01
C GLN A 434 8.48 2.00 19.10
N TYR A 435 8.30 2.86 20.10
CA TYR A 435 7.00 3.50 20.37
C TYR A 435 6.54 4.44 19.24
N SER A 436 7.46 5.07 18.50
CA SER A 436 7.06 5.90 17.35
C SER A 436 6.40 5.09 16.24
N VAL A 437 6.77 3.82 16.04
CA VAL A 437 6.11 2.93 15.07
C VAL A 437 4.70 2.60 15.53
N ILE A 438 4.52 2.28 16.81
CA ILE A 438 3.20 2.05 17.43
C ILE A 438 2.33 3.30 17.28
N ALA A 439 2.86 4.47 17.61
CA ALA A 439 2.16 5.75 17.48
C ALA A 439 1.78 6.07 16.03
N SER A 440 2.66 5.82 15.06
CA SER A 440 2.34 5.99 13.64
C SER A 440 1.23 5.05 13.17
N THR A 441 1.16 3.84 13.73
CA THR A 441 0.11 2.84 13.45
C THR A 441 -1.24 3.30 14.01
N ASP A 442 -1.26 3.81 15.25
CA ASP A 442 -2.44 4.39 15.90
C ASP A 442 -2.96 5.64 15.16
N VAL A 443 -2.05 6.54 14.76
CA VAL A 443 -2.38 7.71 13.93
C VAL A 443 -2.96 7.28 12.58
N SER A 444 -2.40 6.26 11.94
CA SER A 444 -2.94 5.72 10.68
C SER A 444 -4.39 5.25 10.84
N ALA A 445 -4.69 4.52 11.92
CA ALA A 445 -6.05 4.08 12.20
C ALA A 445 -7.00 5.27 12.40
N LYS A 446 -6.56 6.31 13.11
CA LYS A 446 -7.36 7.54 13.31
C LYS A 446 -7.60 8.31 12.01
N MET A 447 -6.59 8.42 11.14
CA MET A 447 -6.74 9.06 9.83
C MET A 447 -7.81 8.34 8.98
N MET A 448 -7.82 7.01 9.01
CA MET A 448 -8.81 6.23 8.25
C MET A 448 -10.21 6.27 8.88
N ASP A 449 -10.31 6.36 10.20
CA ASP A 449 -11.59 6.57 10.91
C ASP A 449 -12.21 7.93 10.58
N ASP A 450 -11.40 8.99 10.59
CA ASP A 450 -11.89 10.35 10.38
C ASP A 450 -12.15 10.67 8.91
N SER A 451 -11.35 10.13 8.00
CA SER A 451 -11.29 10.61 6.62
C SER A 451 -10.96 9.53 5.58
N GLY A 452 -11.07 8.25 5.93
CA GLY A 452 -10.71 7.15 5.04
C GLY A 452 -11.44 7.18 3.69
N GLU A 453 -12.73 7.53 3.68
CA GLU A 453 -13.52 7.66 2.45
C GLU A 453 -12.98 8.77 1.54
N TYR A 454 -12.65 9.94 2.12
CA TYR A 454 -12.07 11.05 1.36
C TYR A 454 -10.69 10.70 0.81
N LEU A 455 -9.81 10.14 1.66
CA LEU A 455 -8.43 9.82 1.30
C LEU A 455 -8.37 8.76 0.18
N THR A 456 -9.25 7.76 0.23
CA THR A 456 -9.33 6.74 -0.82
C THR A 456 -9.99 7.26 -2.09
N ASP A 457 -11.07 8.03 -2.01
CA ASP A 457 -11.71 8.64 -3.19
C ASP A 457 -10.75 9.57 -3.94
N GLU A 458 -9.96 10.36 -3.23
CA GLU A 458 -8.95 11.25 -3.82
C GLU A 458 -7.88 10.43 -4.57
N CYS A 459 -7.35 9.39 -3.94
CA CYS A 459 -6.36 8.50 -4.54
C CYS A 459 -6.87 7.83 -5.82
N ILE A 460 -8.10 7.28 -5.78
CA ILE A 460 -8.74 6.65 -6.93
C ILE A 460 -8.99 7.68 -8.04
N SER A 461 -9.42 8.90 -7.69
CA SER A 461 -9.65 9.98 -8.65
C SER A 461 -8.38 10.35 -9.41
N GLU A 462 -7.24 10.48 -8.71
CA GLU A 462 -5.95 10.79 -9.36
C GLU A 462 -5.46 9.63 -10.25
N ALA A 463 -5.67 8.38 -9.83
CA ALA A 463 -5.30 7.22 -10.64
C ALA A 463 -6.14 7.12 -11.93
N ILE A 464 -7.45 7.37 -11.86
CA ILE A 464 -8.35 7.42 -13.03
C ILE A 464 -7.94 8.57 -13.95
N ALA A 465 -7.67 9.76 -13.41
CA ALA A 465 -7.23 10.91 -14.21
C ALA A 465 -5.93 10.62 -14.97
N PHE A 466 -4.96 9.96 -14.33
CA PHE A 466 -3.74 9.51 -14.98
C PHE A 466 -4.01 8.49 -16.09
N ARG A 467 -4.79 7.44 -15.80
CA ARG A 467 -5.18 6.40 -16.77
C ARG A 467 -5.82 6.99 -18.01
N LYS A 468 -6.81 7.89 -17.83
CA LYS A 468 -7.47 8.58 -18.93
C LYS A 468 -6.52 9.50 -19.70
N SER A 469 -5.58 10.15 -19.02
CA SER A 469 -4.59 11.01 -19.67
C SER A 469 -3.70 10.21 -20.62
N ILE A 470 -3.22 9.03 -20.22
CA ILE A 470 -2.44 8.15 -21.11
C ILE A 470 -3.25 7.77 -22.36
N VAL A 471 -4.50 7.32 -22.18
CA VAL A 471 -5.38 6.92 -23.30
C VAL A 471 -5.71 8.09 -24.22
N ASN A 472 -6.02 9.27 -23.66
CA ASN A 472 -6.33 10.46 -24.44
C ASN A 472 -5.12 10.95 -25.26
N ILE A 473 -3.91 10.90 -24.69
CA ILE A 473 -2.69 11.25 -25.42
C ILE A 473 -2.44 10.24 -26.55
N LYS A 474 -2.63 8.94 -26.28
CA LYS A 474 -2.54 7.89 -27.32
C LYS A 474 -3.46 8.21 -28.50
N GLN A 475 -4.75 8.45 -28.22
CA GLN A 475 -5.73 8.78 -29.25
C GLN A 475 -5.33 10.03 -30.06
N GLN A 476 -4.88 11.10 -29.41
CA GLN A 476 -4.45 12.32 -30.10
C GLN A 476 -3.20 12.12 -30.98
N ILE A 477 -2.29 11.24 -30.56
CA ILE A 477 -1.12 10.87 -31.35
C ILE A 477 -1.55 10.07 -32.59
N GLU A 478 -2.42 9.06 -32.42
CA GLU A 478 -2.95 8.23 -33.51
C GLU A 478 -3.79 9.05 -34.52
N GLU A 479 -4.54 10.06 -34.05
CA GLU A 479 -5.27 10.99 -34.92
C GLU A 479 -4.34 11.87 -35.76
N ARG A 480 -3.14 12.18 -35.25
CA ARG A 480 -2.12 12.95 -35.97
C ARG A 480 -1.36 12.09 -36.96
N ASP A 481 -0.93 10.89 -36.54
CA ASP A 481 -0.26 9.89 -37.36
C ASP A 481 -0.52 8.49 -36.78
N GLN A 482 -1.22 7.66 -37.54
CA GLN A 482 -1.61 6.31 -37.13
C GLN A 482 -0.43 5.35 -36.94
N ASN A 483 0.76 5.71 -37.44
CA ASN A 483 1.99 4.91 -37.27
C ASN A 483 2.87 5.40 -36.13
N ASP A 484 2.48 6.49 -35.45
CA ASP A 484 3.22 7.02 -34.31
C ASP A 484 2.89 6.21 -33.04
N TRP A 485 3.87 6.05 -32.16
CA TRP A 485 3.76 5.19 -30.99
C TRP A 485 3.53 6.01 -29.71
N TRP A 486 2.80 5.42 -28.77
CA TRP A 486 2.65 5.93 -27.40
C TRP A 486 2.54 4.77 -26.41
N PHE A 487 2.66 5.10 -25.12
CA PHE A 487 2.38 4.18 -24.02
C PHE A 487 0.88 3.85 -23.95
N ASP A 488 0.55 2.72 -23.34
CA ASP A 488 -0.84 2.33 -23.08
C ASP A 488 -1.06 1.94 -21.62
N MET A 489 -2.28 1.57 -21.25
CA MET A 489 -2.64 1.12 -19.90
C MET A 489 -3.14 -0.32 -19.92
N TRP A 490 -2.72 -1.11 -18.94
CA TRP A 490 -3.35 -2.40 -18.67
C TRP A 490 -4.65 -2.18 -17.87
N GLN A 491 -5.77 -2.18 -18.59
CA GLN A 491 -7.12 -1.89 -18.07
C GLN A 491 -8.19 -2.24 -19.14
N PRO A 492 -9.49 -2.16 -18.82
CA PRO A 492 -10.54 -2.31 -19.82
C PRO A 492 -10.46 -1.26 -20.93
N ASP A 493 -10.60 -1.70 -22.19
CA ASP A 493 -10.69 -0.80 -23.36
C ASP A 493 -12.01 -0.01 -23.36
N THR A 494 -13.10 -0.69 -22.97
CA THR A 494 -14.44 -0.13 -22.88
C THR A 494 -15.14 -0.57 -21.60
N VAL A 495 -16.07 0.26 -21.13
CA VAL A 495 -17.00 -0.07 -20.04
C VAL A 495 -18.41 0.08 -20.59
N ASP A 496 -19.18 -1.02 -20.61
CA ASP A 496 -20.53 -1.08 -21.19
C ASP A 496 -20.62 -0.51 -22.62
N GLY A 497 -19.58 -0.79 -23.43
CA GLY A 497 -19.47 -0.33 -24.82
C GLY A 497 -19.01 1.12 -24.99
N VAL A 498 -18.75 1.86 -23.90
CA VAL A 498 -18.19 3.21 -23.95
C VAL A 498 -16.67 3.13 -23.83
N PRO A 499 -15.88 3.79 -24.71
CA PRO A 499 -14.43 3.86 -24.57
C PRO A 499 -14.01 4.36 -23.19
N PHE A 500 -13.03 3.72 -22.57
CA PHE A 500 -12.64 3.98 -21.17
C PHE A 500 -12.43 5.47 -20.86
N ALA A 501 -11.77 6.21 -21.75
CA ALA A 501 -11.49 7.64 -21.58
C ALA A 501 -12.76 8.51 -21.50
N GLN A 502 -13.88 8.05 -22.07
CA GLN A 502 -15.16 8.75 -22.15
C GLN A 502 -16.17 8.32 -21.07
N VAL A 503 -15.86 7.26 -20.30
CA VAL A 503 -16.72 6.80 -19.20
C VAL A 503 -16.80 7.88 -18.12
N ASP A 504 -17.94 8.06 -17.47
CA ASP A 504 -18.06 9.02 -16.37
C ASP A 504 -17.11 8.68 -15.20
N ASP A 505 -16.41 9.69 -14.66
CA ASP A 505 -15.46 9.50 -13.57
C ASP A 505 -16.15 8.97 -12.31
N HIS A 506 -17.34 9.48 -11.98
CA HIS A 506 -18.08 9.02 -10.80
C HIS A 506 -18.45 7.54 -10.93
N LYS A 507 -18.85 7.09 -12.12
CA LYS A 507 -19.06 5.65 -12.38
C LYS A 507 -17.79 4.84 -12.15
N LEU A 508 -16.65 5.21 -12.74
CA LEU A 508 -15.38 4.50 -12.54
C LEU A 508 -14.95 4.43 -11.07
N LYS A 509 -15.33 5.42 -10.24
CA LYS A 509 -15.02 5.45 -8.81
C LYS A 509 -15.95 4.63 -7.93
N THR A 510 -17.17 4.36 -8.38
CA THR A 510 -18.23 3.81 -7.52
C THR A 510 -18.77 2.46 -7.97
N ASP A 511 -18.54 2.08 -9.23
CA ASP A 511 -19.07 0.84 -9.82
C ASP A 511 -17.94 -0.18 -10.04
N PRO A 512 -17.84 -1.24 -9.21
CA PRO A 512 -16.79 -2.25 -9.35
C PRO A 512 -16.86 -3.02 -10.67
N SER A 513 -18.02 -3.09 -11.32
CA SER A 513 -18.19 -3.80 -12.60
C SER A 513 -17.38 -3.18 -13.74
N CYS A 514 -16.97 -1.91 -13.57
CA CYS A 514 -16.08 -1.21 -14.48
C CYS A 514 -14.66 -1.80 -14.52
N TRP A 515 -14.28 -2.54 -13.47
CA TRP A 515 -12.92 -3.05 -13.27
C TRP A 515 -12.84 -4.57 -13.16
N CYS A 516 -13.99 -5.25 -13.20
CA CYS A 516 -14.05 -6.70 -13.11
C CYS A 516 -13.43 -7.36 -14.34
N LEU A 517 -12.69 -8.45 -14.12
CA LEU A 517 -12.11 -9.28 -15.17
C LEU A 517 -13.19 -10.22 -15.70
N LYS A 518 -13.92 -9.78 -16.73
CA LYS A 518 -15.05 -10.53 -17.29
C LYS A 518 -14.56 -11.68 -18.18
N PRO A 519 -15.18 -12.88 -18.16
CA PRO A 519 -14.71 -14.05 -18.91
C PRO A 519 -14.42 -13.86 -20.41
N ASN A 520 -15.08 -12.90 -21.06
CA ASN A 520 -14.96 -12.64 -22.50
C ASN A 520 -14.06 -11.45 -22.85
N ASP A 521 -13.53 -10.76 -21.84
CA ASP A 521 -12.67 -9.60 -22.06
C ASP A 521 -11.24 -10.03 -22.34
N LYS A 522 -10.65 -9.50 -23.42
CA LYS A 522 -9.28 -9.87 -23.82
C LYS A 522 -8.19 -9.07 -23.10
N TRP A 523 -8.50 -7.86 -22.64
CA TRP A 523 -7.51 -6.91 -22.13
C TRP A 523 -6.68 -7.46 -20.96
N HIS A 524 -7.27 -8.29 -20.09
CA HIS A 524 -6.59 -8.84 -18.92
C HIS A 524 -5.76 -10.10 -19.21
N GLY A 525 -6.07 -10.85 -20.27
CA GLY A 525 -5.27 -11.99 -20.73
C GLY A 525 -5.27 -13.25 -19.84
N PHE A 526 -6.27 -13.43 -18.97
CA PHE A 526 -6.36 -14.59 -18.06
C PHE A 526 -7.39 -15.65 -18.49
N GLY A 527 -8.07 -15.44 -19.62
CA GLY A 527 -9.21 -16.24 -20.06
C GLY A 527 -10.37 -16.20 -19.05
N ASP A 528 -11.16 -17.27 -19.02
CA ASP A 528 -12.29 -17.39 -18.11
C ASP A 528 -11.83 -17.64 -16.66
N LEU A 529 -12.19 -16.71 -15.77
CA LEU A 529 -11.99 -16.79 -14.32
C LEU A 529 -13.31 -16.98 -13.54
N GLY A 530 -14.45 -16.95 -14.24
CA GLY A 530 -15.77 -16.76 -13.66
C GLY A 530 -16.15 -15.28 -13.57
N ASP A 531 -17.46 -15.02 -13.62
CA ASP A 531 -17.98 -13.67 -13.48
C ASP A 531 -17.81 -13.15 -12.04
N ASP A 532 -17.55 -11.85 -11.90
CA ASP A 532 -17.31 -11.16 -10.62
C ASP A 532 -16.19 -11.73 -9.72
N TYR A 533 -15.36 -12.65 -10.21
CA TYR A 533 -14.36 -13.35 -9.40
C TYR A 533 -13.21 -12.44 -8.93
N CYS A 534 -12.78 -11.51 -9.79
CA CYS A 534 -11.64 -10.65 -9.54
C CYS A 534 -11.85 -9.28 -10.20
N MET A 535 -11.37 -8.20 -9.57
CA MET A 535 -11.30 -6.87 -10.17
C MET A 535 -9.86 -6.33 -10.18
N LEU A 536 -9.60 -5.38 -11.09
CA LEU A 536 -8.40 -4.56 -11.08
C LEU A 536 -8.58 -3.35 -10.16
N ASP A 537 -7.65 -3.14 -9.25
CA ASP A 537 -7.58 -1.96 -8.40
C ASP A 537 -7.19 -0.72 -9.23
N PRO A 538 -8.03 0.34 -9.28
CA PRO A 538 -7.71 1.54 -10.04
C PRO A 538 -6.36 2.16 -9.69
N ILE A 539 -5.93 2.08 -8.42
CA ILE A 539 -4.73 2.78 -7.93
C ILE A 539 -3.42 2.06 -8.26
N LYS A 540 -3.51 0.84 -8.80
CA LYS A 540 -2.38 0.02 -9.26
C LYS A 540 -2.26 0.17 -10.78
N ALA A 541 -1.62 1.25 -11.22
CA ALA A 541 -1.61 1.67 -12.61
C ALA A 541 -0.44 1.06 -13.38
N THR A 542 -0.69 -0.02 -14.10
CA THR A 542 0.30 -0.66 -14.99
C THR A 542 0.30 0.01 -16.36
N VAL A 543 1.41 0.67 -16.70
CA VAL A 543 1.66 1.29 -18.00
C VAL A 543 2.34 0.26 -18.91
N LEU A 544 1.86 0.15 -20.15
CA LEU A 544 2.37 -0.76 -21.18
C LEU A 544 3.30 -0.01 -22.13
N THR A 545 4.38 -0.65 -22.53
CA THR A 545 5.30 -0.17 -23.58
C THR A 545 5.11 -0.97 -24.88
N PRO A 546 5.40 -0.38 -26.06
CA PRO A 546 5.35 -1.11 -27.34
C PRO A 546 6.31 -2.31 -27.37
N GLY A 547 6.01 -3.32 -28.18
CA GLY A 547 6.88 -4.49 -28.36
C GLY A 547 6.22 -5.84 -28.10
N MET A 548 4.99 -5.86 -27.59
CA MET A 548 4.24 -7.09 -27.34
C MET A 548 2.73 -6.86 -27.46
N ASN A 549 2.07 -7.71 -28.25
CA ASN A 549 0.62 -7.67 -28.43
C ASN A 549 -0.14 -8.29 -27.24
N LEU A 550 -1.49 -8.27 -27.28
CA LEU A 550 -2.32 -8.80 -26.18
C LEU A 550 -2.21 -10.33 -26.01
N ASP A 551 -1.88 -11.05 -27.09
CA ASP A 551 -1.72 -12.50 -27.09
C ASP A 551 -0.31 -12.93 -26.62
N GLY A 552 0.58 -11.96 -26.35
CA GLY A 552 1.94 -12.20 -25.87
C GLY A 552 2.99 -12.38 -26.96
N GLU A 553 2.61 -12.20 -28.22
CA GLU A 553 3.57 -12.28 -29.32
C GLU A 553 4.37 -10.98 -29.39
N LEU A 554 5.68 -11.13 -29.55
CA LEU A 554 6.59 -9.99 -29.73
C LEU A 554 6.36 -9.35 -31.10
N GLU A 555 6.33 -8.03 -31.10
CA GLU A 555 6.29 -7.23 -32.32
C GLU A 555 7.70 -7.20 -32.97
N GLN A 556 7.81 -6.66 -34.18
CA GLN A 556 9.12 -6.56 -34.86
C GLN A 556 10.06 -5.54 -34.18
N SER A 557 9.49 -4.55 -33.50
CA SER A 557 10.21 -3.53 -32.76
C SER A 557 9.54 -3.33 -31.42
N GLY A 558 10.30 -2.97 -30.39
CA GLY A 558 9.75 -2.76 -29.06
C GLY A 558 10.61 -1.83 -28.22
N ILE A 559 10.01 -1.36 -27.13
CA ILE A 559 10.65 -0.48 -26.16
C ILE A 559 10.61 -1.20 -24.81
N PRO A 560 11.69 -1.88 -24.41
CA PRO A 560 11.74 -2.54 -23.12
C PRO A 560 11.50 -1.55 -21.97
N ALA A 561 10.61 -1.90 -21.05
CA ALA A 561 10.20 -0.99 -19.97
C ALA A 561 11.33 -0.72 -18.97
N THR A 562 12.32 -1.61 -18.87
CA THR A 562 13.55 -1.39 -18.10
C THR A 562 14.28 -0.13 -18.54
N LEU A 563 14.39 0.10 -19.86
CA LEU A 563 14.98 1.33 -20.40
C LEU A 563 14.17 2.58 -20.04
N VAL A 564 12.84 2.50 -20.12
CA VAL A 564 11.94 3.61 -19.74
C VAL A 564 12.08 3.92 -18.25
N SER A 565 12.08 2.89 -17.40
CA SER A 565 12.21 3.06 -15.95
C SER A 565 13.55 3.65 -15.53
N SER A 566 14.66 3.23 -16.15
CA SER A 566 15.99 3.83 -15.92
C SER A 566 16.03 5.30 -16.36
N PHE A 567 15.39 5.63 -17.49
CA PHE A 567 15.27 7.02 -17.92
C PHE A 567 14.47 7.85 -16.90
N LEU A 568 13.31 7.37 -16.46
CA LEU A 568 12.50 8.05 -15.45
C LEU A 568 13.26 8.22 -14.12
N ALA A 569 13.97 7.19 -13.67
CA ALA A 569 14.75 7.21 -12.44
C ALA A 569 15.85 8.29 -12.48
N SER A 570 16.51 8.48 -13.63
CA SER A 570 17.49 9.55 -13.82
C SER A 570 16.89 10.98 -13.76
N ARG A 571 15.56 11.11 -13.84
CA ARG A 571 14.79 12.36 -13.63
C ARG A 571 14.15 12.42 -12.24
N GLY A 572 14.50 11.51 -11.34
CA GLY A 572 13.93 11.45 -9.99
C GLY A 572 12.52 10.85 -9.92
N ILE A 573 12.11 10.09 -10.94
CA ILE A 573 10.81 9.39 -10.99
C ILE A 573 11.08 7.89 -10.87
N VAL A 574 10.84 7.34 -9.67
CA VAL A 574 10.97 5.91 -9.41
C VAL A 574 9.61 5.26 -9.57
N VAL A 575 9.56 4.20 -10.38
CA VAL A 575 8.38 3.32 -10.52
C VAL A 575 8.51 2.13 -9.59
N GLU A 576 7.38 1.52 -9.25
CA GLU A 576 7.34 0.49 -8.20
C GLU A 576 7.89 -0.85 -8.70
N LYS A 577 7.49 -1.24 -9.91
CA LYS A 577 7.83 -2.53 -10.54
C LYS A 577 7.98 -2.35 -12.04
N THR A 578 8.94 -3.03 -12.64
CA THR A 578 9.19 -3.05 -14.08
C THR A 578 9.29 -4.47 -14.60
N GLU A 579 8.33 -4.88 -15.43
CA GLU A 579 8.36 -6.10 -16.24
C GLU A 579 9.00 -5.80 -17.61
N PRO A 580 9.25 -6.79 -18.49
CA PRO A 580 9.90 -6.54 -19.78
C PRO A 580 9.24 -5.46 -20.66
N TYR A 581 7.89 -5.39 -20.70
CA TYR A 581 7.13 -4.40 -21.48
C TYR A 581 6.02 -3.69 -20.69
N SER A 582 6.15 -3.63 -19.37
CA SER A 582 5.25 -2.83 -18.54
C SER A 582 5.91 -2.36 -17.26
N PHE A 583 5.38 -1.30 -16.67
CA PHE A 583 5.80 -0.86 -15.34
C PHE A 583 4.60 -0.40 -14.51
N LEU A 584 4.65 -0.66 -13.21
CA LEU A 584 3.61 -0.34 -12.24
C LEU A 584 3.89 0.99 -11.55
N VAL A 585 2.86 1.83 -11.50
CA VAL A 585 2.83 3.06 -10.73
C VAL A 585 1.79 2.92 -9.62
N LEU A 586 2.23 3.13 -8.38
CA LEU A 586 1.35 3.13 -7.21
C LEU A 586 0.82 4.53 -6.94
N PHE A 587 -0.50 4.67 -6.94
CA PHE A 587 -1.16 5.80 -6.33
C PHE A 587 -1.46 5.44 -4.88
N SER A 588 -0.93 6.22 -3.94
CA SER A 588 -1.17 6.05 -2.49
C SER A 588 -1.87 7.28 -1.93
N ILE A 589 -2.40 7.20 -0.71
CA ILE A 589 -3.00 8.36 -0.03
C ILE A 589 -2.02 9.51 0.21
N GLY A 590 -0.70 9.28 0.04
CA GLY A 590 0.33 10.31 0.09
C GLY A 590 0.62 10.98 -1.27
N ALA A 591 0.02 10.52 -2.37
CA ALA A 591 0.19 11.13 -3.68
C ALA A 591 -0.50 12.51 -3.72
N THR A 592 0.26 13.56 -4.02
CA THR A 592 -0.30 14.91 -4.16
C THR A 592 -1.05 15.04 -5.50
N LYS A 593 -2.15 15.80 -5.50
CA LYS A 593 -2.92 16.12 -6.71
C LYS A 593 -2.02 16.59 -7.85
N GLY A 594 -2.16 15.97 -9.01
CA GLY A 594 -1.41 16.33 -10.21
C GLY A 594 0.06 15.88 -10.25
N LYS A 595 0.57 15.14 -9.24
CA LYS A 595 1.94 14.58 -9.28
C LYS A 595 2.20 13.73 -10.53
N TRP A 596 1.18 13.02 -11.00
CA TRP A 596 1.23 12.23 -12.23
C TRP A 596 1.51 13.08 -13.48
N GLY A 597 1.29 14.40 -13.45
CA GLY A 597 1.68 15.32 -14.53
C GLY A 597 3.21 15.35 -14.76
N SER A 598 4.01 15.19 -13.71
CA SER A 598 5.47 15.05 -13.85
C SER A 598 5.84 13.72 -14.51
N LEU A 599 5.11 12.64 -14.22
CA LEU A 599 5.30 11.35 -14.90
C LEU A 599 4.94 11.46 -16.39
N ILE A 600 3.78 12.03 -16.73
CA ILE A 600 3.41 12.28 -18.14
C ILE A 600 4.48 13.11 -18.86
N SER A 601 4.99 14.16 -18.22
CA SER A 601 6.05 14.99 -18.78
C SER A 601 7.34 14.19 -19.04
N GLY A 602 7.71 13.30 -18.10
CA GLY A 602 8.84 12.39 -18.26
C GLY A 602 8.64 11.38 -19.41
N LEU A 603 7.43 10.85 -19.59
CA LEU A 603 7.11 9.96 -20.71
C LEU A 603 7.16 10.68 -22.07
N VAL A 604 6.68 11.93 -22.13
CA VAL A 604 6.79 12.77 -23.34
C VAL A 604 8.26 13.09 -23.64
N GLU A 605 9.05 13.40 -22.61
CA GLU A 605 10.49 13.62 -22.74
C GLU A 605 11.20 12.38 -23.28
N PHE A 606 10.90 11.20 -22.71
CA PHE A 606 11.42 9.91 -23.18
C PHE A 606 11.11 9.71 -24.66
N LYS A 607 9.83 9.83 -25.05
CA LYS A 607 9.42 9.66 -26.45
C LYS A 607 10.19 10.60 -27.40
N ARG A 608 10.30 11.89 -27.04
CA ARG A 608 11.03 12.87 -27.87
C ARG A 608 12.50 12.47 -28.07
N HIS A 609 13.16 11.99 -27.02
CA HIS A 609 14.55 11.53 -27.13
C HIS A 609 14.67 10.21 -27.89
N TYR A 610 13.71 9.32 -27.70
CA TYR A 610 13.61 8.05 -28.41
C TYR A 610 13.44 8.24 -29.93
N ASP A 611 12.49 9.09 -30.33
CA ASP A 611 12.21 9.38 -31.73
C ASP A 611 13.39 10.07 -32.42
N ALA A 612 14.14 10.89 -31.69
CA ALA A 612 15.36 11.55 -32.18
C ALA A 612 16.62 10.66 -32.12
N ASN A 613 16.51 9.42 -31.60
CA ASN A 613 17.63 8.56 -31.23
C ASN A 613 18.76 9.32 -30.50
N ALA A 614 18.39 10.08 -29.46
CA ALA A 614 19.34 10.92 -28.76
C ALA A 614 20.48 10.08 -28.14
N PRO A 615 21.74 10.59 -28.14
CA PRO A 615 22.89 9.87 -27.59
C PRO A 615 22.68 9.50 -26.11
N LEU A 616 23.07 8.28 -25.72
CA LEU A 616 23.01 7.83 -24.33
C LEU A 616 23.83 8.73 -23.39
N SER A 617 24.90 9.35 -23.86
CA SER A 617 25.69 10.32 -23.08
C SER A 617 24.92 11.57 -22.67
N VAL A 618 23.80 11.88 -23.35
CA VAL A 618 22.89 12.97 -23.02
C VAL A 618 21.76 12.49 -22.11
N VAL A 619 21.17 11.34 -22.43
CA VAL A 619 19.93 10.88 -21.77
C VAL A 619 20.17 9.96 -20.58
N LEU A 620 21.27 9.23 -20.55
CA LEU A 620 21.67 8.32 -19.46
C LEU A 620 23.19 8.47 -19.20
N PRO A 621 23.67 9.65 -18.78
CA PRO A 621 25.12 9.92 -18.66
C PRO A 621 25.83 8.99 -17.67
N ASN A 622 25.20 8.66 -16.54
CA ASN A 622 25.78 7.76 -15.53
C ASN A 622 26.00 6.34 -16.08
N LEU A 623 25.09 5.84 -16.94
CA LEU A 623 25.23 4.54 -17.59
C LEU A 623 26.46 4.51 -18.51
N VAL A 624 26.68 5.59 -19.27
CA VAL A 624 27.84 5.72 -20.17
C VAL A 624 29.13 5.90 -19.38
N GLU A 625 29.11 6.66 -18.28
CA GLU A 625 30.30 6.85 -17.43
C GLU A 625 30.77 5.53 -16.82
N GLN A 626 29.84 4.68 -16.39
CA GLN A 626 30.14 3.38 -15.79
C GLN A 626 30.55 2.34 -16.83
N ASN A 627 29.98 2.40 -18.04
CA ASN A 627 30.17 1.39 -19.09
C ASN A 627 30.49 2.03 -20.46
N PRO A 628 31.59 2.80 -20.58
CA PRO A 628 31.85 3.61 -21.77
C PRO A 628 32.11 2.76 -23.01
N GLU A 629 32.80 1.62 -22.88
CA GLU A 629 33.10 0.71 -23.99
C GLU A 629 31.83 0.14 -24.63
N ARG A 630 30.75 0.03 -23.85
CA ARG A 630 29.47 -0.56 -24.29
C ARG A 630 28.50 0.47 -24.88
N TYR A 631 28.49 1.71 -24.36
CA TYR A 631 27.40 2.65 -24.62
C TYR A 631 27.82 4.03 -25.17
N ALA A 632 29.12 4.35 -25.30
CA ALA A 632 29.57 5.71 -25.65
C ALA A 632 29.00 6.26 -26.96
N ASP A 633 28.91 5.42 -27.99
CA ASP A 633 28.50 5.82 -29.35
C ASP A 633 27.07 5.37 -29.72
N MET A 634 26.24 5.03 -28.72
CA MET A 634 24.87 4.55 -28.93
C MET A 634 23.83 5.64 -28.69
N GLY A 635 22.76 5.63 -29.48
CA GLY A 635 21.53 6.32 -29.15
C GLY A 635 20.57 5.44 -28.34
N ILE A 636 19.59 6.08 -27.71
CA ILE A 636 18.59 5.38 -26.88
C ILE A 636 17.72 4.40 -27.66
N LYS A 637 17.44 4.68 -28.94
CA LYS A 637 16.67 3.78 -29.80
C LYS A 637 17.50 2.56 -30.19
N ASP A 638 18.79 2.75 -30.49
CA ASP A 638 19.70 1.64 -30.77
C ASP A 638 19.79 0.68 -29.58
N LEU A 639 19.80 1.21 -28.36
CA LEU A 639 19.78 0.40 -27.14
C LEU A 639 18.46 -0.37 -26.98
N ALA A 640 17.32 0.28 -27.21
CA ALA A 640 16.03 -0.38 -27.13
C ALA A 640 15.89 -1.52 -28.15
N ASP A 641 16.32 -1.29 -29.39
CA ASP A 641 16.29 -2.29 -30.46
C ASP A 641 17.15 -3.51 -30.08
N GLN A 642 18.36 -3.29 -29.54
CA GLN A 642 19.23 -4.39 -29.08
C GLN A 642 18.64 -5.14 -27.88
N MET A 643 18.05 -4.45 -26.91
CA MET A 643 17.39 -5.08 -25.76
C MET A 643 16.17 -5.89 -26.18
N HIS A 644 15.35 -5.36 -27.10
CA HIS A 644 14.19 -6.05 -27.67
C HIS A 644 14.60 -7.32 -28.43
N GLU A 645 15.63 -7.21 -29.28
CA GLU A 645 16.19 -8.36 -30.01
C GLU A 645 16.73 -9.43 -29.05
N ALA A 646 17.39 -9.04 -27.96
CA ALA A 646 17.88 -9.99 -26.96
C ALA A 646 16.74 -10.71 -26.24
N ILE A 647 15.67 -10.00 -25.84
CA ILE A 647 14.47 -10.61 -25.24
C ILE A 647 13.82 -11.60 -26.21
N ALA A 648 13.75 -11.25 -27.50
CA ALA A 648 13.19 -12.12 -28.53
C ALA A 648 14.05 -13.37 -28.77
N ASN A 649 15.36 -13.20 -28.96
CA ASN A 649 16.29 -14.29 -29.29
C ASN A 649 16.49 -15.30 -28.15
N THR A 650 16.35 -14.85 -26.90
CA THR A 650 16.46 -15.71 -25.72
C THR A 650 15.17 -16.44 -25.38
N GLY A 651 14.03 -16.09 -26.01
CA GLY A 651 12.73 -16.65 -25.62
C GLY A 651 12.31 -16.27 -24.19
N MET A 652 12.84 -15.18 -23.64
CA MET A 652 12.72 -14.84 -22.21
C MET A 652 11.28 -14.85 -21.70
N LEU A 653 10.32 -14.33 -22.48
CA LEU A 653 8.91 -14.27 -22.08
C LEU A 653 8.26 -15.65 -22.01
N GLU A 654 8.54 -16.52 -22.99
CA GLU A 654 8.05 -17.90 -23.01
C GLU A 654 8.66 -18.69 -21.86
N HIS A 655 9.97 -18.55 -21.63
CA HIS A 655 10.64 -19.21 -20.51
C HIS A 655 10.10 -18.71 -19.17
N MET A 656 9.84 -17.41 -19.03
CA MET A 656 9.20 -16.85 -17.83
C MET A 656 7.82 -17.48 -17.59
N ASP A 657 6.94 -17.54 -18.59
CA ASP A 657 5.61 -18.12 -18.42
C ASP A 657 5.68 -19.61 -18.05
N ASN A 658 6.52 -20.37 -18.75
CA ASN A 658 6.76 -21.78 -18.46
C ASN A 658 7.32 -21.98 -17.05
N ALA A 659 8.27 -21.16 -16.60
CA ALA A 659 8.94 -21.33 -15.32
C ALA A 659 8.01 -21.14 -14.10
N PHE A 660 6.94 -20.35 -14.25
CA PHE A 660 5.96 -20.13 -13.18
C PHE A 660 4.69 -20.99 -13.32
N THR A 661 4.50 -21.68 -14.44
CA THR A 661 3.38 -22.61 -14.65
C THR A 661 3.80 -24.08 -14.45
N GLN A 662 5.02 -24.43 -14.85
CA GLN A 662 5.62 -25.75 -14.71
C GLN A 662 6.46 -25.80 -13.43
N LEU A 663 5.78 -25.87 -12.28
CA LEU A 663 6.45 -25.81 -10.97
C LEU A 663 7.44 -26.98 -10.75
N PRO A 664 8.57 -26.72 -10.08
CA PRO A 664 9.47 -27.76 -9.59
C PRO A 664 8.79 -28.74 -8.61
N ASP A 665 9.36 -29.94 -8.46
CA ASP A 665 8.85 -30.95 -7.54
C ASP A 665 9.27 -30.65 -6.10
N VAL A 666 8.29 -30.59 -5.20
CA VAL A 666 8.54 -30.45 -3.75
C VAL A 666 8.98 -31.80 -3.18
N VAL A 667 10.28 -32.01 -3.00
CA VAL A 667 10.82 -33.30 -2.53
C VAL A 667 11.18 -33.32 -1.04
N LYS A 668 11.32 -32.14 -0.44
CA LYS A 668 11.66 -31.98 0.97
C LYS A 668 10.93 -30.79 1.58
N SER A 669 10.61 -30.85 2.87
CA SER A 669 9.95 -29.73 3.55
C SER A 669 10.89 -28.51 3.69
N PRO A 670 10.34 -27.29 3.79
CA PRO A 670 11.15 -26.08 4.02
C PRO A 670 12.04 -26.20 5.27
N ARG A 671 11.51 -26.75 6.37
CA ARG A 671 12.24 -26.92 7.64
C ARG A 671 13.39 -27.91 7.52
N GLU A 672 13.16 -29.07 6.90
CA GLU A 672 14.22 -30.06 6.75
C GLU A 672 15.33 -29.54 5.83
N THR A 673 14.96 -28.84 4.76
CA THR A 673 15.92 -28.22 3.83
C THR A 673 16.77 -27.18 4.55
N TYR A 674 16.14 -26.26 5.29
CA TYR A 674 16.85 -25.26 6.08
C TYR A 674 17.78 -25.90 7.12
N GLY A 675 17.36 -27.01 7.74
CA GLY A 675 18.21 -27.78 8.65
C GLY A 675 19.49 -28.33 7.98
N GLN A 676 19.45 -28.66 6.69
CA GLN A 676 20.66 -29.06 5.93
C GLN A 676 21.55 -27.86 5.60
N LEU A 677 20.95 -26.72 5.24
CA LEU A 677 21.66 -25.45 5.05
C LEU A 677 22.46 -25.07 6.30
N VAL A 678 21.83 -25.10 7.48
CA VAL A 678 22.48 -24.79 8.77
C VAL A 678 23.63 -25.75 9.10
N LYS A 679 23.52 -27.02 8.70
CA LYS A 679 24.59 -28.03 8.89
C LYS A 679 25.76 -27.87 7.91
N GLY A 680 25.67 -26.98 6.93
CA GLY A 680 26.67 -26.84 5.86
C GLY A 680 26.63 -27.98 4.84
N ASN A 681 25.53 -28.75 4.80
CA ASN A 681 25.29 -29.82 3.83
C ASN A 681 24.78 -29.26 2.49
N VAL A 682 25.42 -28.18 2.05
CA VAL A 682 25.11 -27.49 0.81
C VAL A 682 26.38 -27.25 0.01
N GLU A 683 26.22 -27.09 -1.30
CA GLU A 683 27.26 -26.67 -2.22
C GLU A 683 26.73 -25.63 -3.20
N ARG A 684 27.62 -24.79 -3.72
CA ARG A 684 27.28 -23.85 -4.79
C ARG A 684 27.50 -24.51 -6.13
N VAL A 685 26.51 -24.42 -6.99
CA VAL A 685 26.57 -25.00 -8.33
C VAL A 685 25.92 -24.04 -9.31
N ALA A 686 26.51 -23.95 -10.50
CA ALA A 686 25.99 -23.14 -11.59
C ALA A 686 24.58 -23.60 -12.00
N VAL A 687 23.73 -22.66 -12.41
CA VAL A 687 22.34 -22.93 -12.85
C VAL A 687 22.28 -23.98 -13.95
N LYS A 688 23.23 -23.96 -14.91
CA LYS A 688 23.34 -24.96 -15.98
C LYS A 688 23.50 -26.42 -15.51
N GLU A 689 23.93 -26.63 -14.27
CA GLU A 689 24.22 -27.94 -13.67
C GLU A 689 23.18 -28.34 -12.60
N MET A 690 22.01 -27.67 -12.58
CA MET A 690 21.03 -27.84 -11.51
C MET A 690 20.05 -29.00 -11.66
N VAL A 691 20.01 -29.65 -12.83
CA VAL A 691 19.13 -30.80 -13.05
C VAL A 691 19.40 -31.90 -12.02
N GLY A 692 18.34 -32.41 -11.41
CA GLY A 692 18.38 -33.42 -10.35
C GLY A 692 18.77 -32.89 -8.97
N ARG A 693 19.06 -31.59 -8.82
CA ARG A 693 19.49 -30.99 -7.54
C ARG A 693 18.33 -30.36 -6.79
N THR A 694 18.38 -30.46 -5.46
CA THR A 694 17.39 -29.83 -4.57
C THR A 694 17.90 -28.48 -4.11
N VAL A 695 17.14 -27.41 -4.39
CA VAL A 695 17.53 -26.05 -4.02
C VAL A 695 17.48 -25.87 -2.51
N ALA A 696 18.52 -25.26 -1.93
CA ALA A 696 18.64 -25.07 -0.48
C ALA A 696 18.09 -23.71 -0.01
N VAL A 697 17.96 -22.77 -0.93
CA VAL A 697 17.53 -21.39 -0.69
C VAL A 697 16.34 -21.04 -1.59
N GLN A 698 15.64 -19.97 -1.23
CA GLN A 698 14.56 -19.46 -2.07
C GLN A 698 15.16 -18.72 -3.27
N VAL A 699 14.59 -18.92 -4.46
CA VAL A 699 14.96 -18.18 -5.67
C VAL A 699 13.81 -17.27 -6.05
N VAL A 700 14.05 -15.96 -6.00
CA VAL A 700 13.01 -14.94 -6.16
C VAL A 700 13.49 -13.87 -7.14
N PRO A 701 13.10 -13.92 -8.42
CA PRO A 701 13.37 -12.83 -9.35
C PRO A 701 12.56 -11.59 -8.96
N TYR A 702 13.21 -10.43 -9.05
CA TYR A 702 12.63 -9.12 -8.80
C TYR A 702 12.65 -8.26 -10.06
N PRO A 703 11.51 -7.62 -10.38
CA PRO A 703 10.17 -7.80 -9.78
C PRO A 703 9.45 -9.06 -10.31
N PRO A 704 8.30 -9.50 -9.73
CA PRO A 704 7.58 -8.93 -8.58
C PRO A 704 8.06 -9.40 -7.20
N GLY A 705 9.12 -10.21 -7.11
CA GLY A 705 9.51 -10.75 -5.81
C GLY A 705 8.69 -11.97 -5.37
N ILE A 706 8.21 -12.74 -6.34
CA ILE A 706 7.47 -13.98 -6.11
C ILE A 706 8.41 -15.17 -6.29
N PRO A 707 8.32 -16.20 -5.43
CA PRO A 707 9.26 -17.31 -5.49
C PRO A 707 9.09 -18.12 -6.76
N LEU A 708 10.17 -18.16 -7.55
CA LEU A 708 10.33 -19.07 -8.66
C LEU A 708 10.59 -20.49 -8.12
N MET A 709 11.52 -20.61 -7.16
CA MET A 709 11.77 -21.84 -6.44
C MET A 709 11.72 -21.65 -4.93
N MET A 710 11.20 -22.65 -4.23
CA MET A 710 11.20 -22.75 -2.78
C MET A 710 12.27 -23.73 -2.29
N PRO A 711 12.88 -23.51 -1.11
CA PRO A 711 13.78 -24.48 -0.51
C PRO A 711 13.14 -25.87 -0.40
N GLY A 712 13.83 -26.90 -0.88
CA GLY A 712 13.36 -28.28 -0.86
C GLY A 712 12.72 -28.72 -2.18
N GLU A 713 12.69 -27.84 -3.17
CA GLU A 713 12.27 -28.16 -4.52
C GLU A 713 13.41 -28.68 -5.40
N LYS A 714 13.07 -29.58 -6.31
CA LYS A 714 14.00 -30.21 -7.24
C LYS A 714 13.53 -30.01 -8.67
N VAL A 715 14.49 -29.71 -9.56
CA VAL A 715 14.25 -29.64 -11.00
C VAL A 715 14.63 -30.98 -11.62
N GLU A 716 13.67 -31.70 -12.19
CA GLU A 716 13.91 -32.99 -12.85
C GLU A 716 14.35 -32.82 -14.32
N GLU A 717 14.96 -33.85 -14.91
CA GLU A 717 15.41 -33.85 -16.32
C GLU A 717 14.32 -33.47 -17.34
N GLY A 718 13.05 -33.69 -17.01
CA GLY A 718 11.91 -33.41 -17.89
C GLY A 718 11.25 -32.03 -17.70
N ASN A 719 11.65 -31.23 -16.71
CA ASN A 719 11.08 -29.90 -16.45
C ASN A 719 12.20 -28.86 -16.36
N THR A 720 12.69 -28.36 -17.50
CA THR A 720 13.81 -27.39 -17.55
C THR A 720 13.36 -25.94 -17.48
N ALA A 721 12.06 -25.66 -17.38
CA ALA A 721 11.51 -24.31 -17.55
C ALA A 721 12.19 -23.26 -16.66
N VAL A 722 12.46 -23.60 -15.40
CA VAL A 722 13.17 -22.72 -14.45
C VAL A 722 14.63 -22.48 -14.86
N ILE A 723 15.32 -23.50 -15.38
CA ILE A 723 16.70 -23.40 -15.86
C ILE A 723 16.73 -22.43 -17.05
N ASP A 724 15.85 -22.66 -18.01
CA ASP A 724 15.82 -21.89 -19.26
C ASP A 724 15.56 -20.41 -18.97
N TYR A 725 14.67 -20.11 -18.03
CA TYR A 725 14.40 -18.73 -17.61
C TYR A 725 15.60 -18.09 -16.90
N LEU A 726 16.21 -18.76 -15.92
CA LEU A 726 17.39 -18.22 -15.23
C LEU A 726 18.57 -18.00 -16.18
N LEU A 727 18.77 -18.88 -17.17
CA LEU A 727 19.80 -18.71 -18.19
C LEU A 727 19.47 -17.55 -19.16
N ALA A 728 18.20 -17.34 -19.50
CA ALA A 728 17.79 -16.18 -20.30
C ALA A 728 18.04 -14.85 -19.55
N LEU A 729 17.78 -14.79 -18.25
CA LEU A 729 18.12 -13.63 -17.41
C LEU A 729 19.64 -13.41 -17.37
N GLN A 730 20.43 -14.48 -17.14
CA GLN A 730 21.89 -14.40 -17.12
C GLN A 730 22.48 -13.87 -18.44
N ASP A 731 21.98 -14.35 -19.58
CA ASP A 731 22.42 -13.88 -20.90
C ASP A 731 22.05 -12.41 -21.13
N PHE A 732 20.87 -11.98 -20.68
CA PHE A 732 20.48 -10.58 -20.76
C PHE A 732 21.40 -9.68 -19.92
N ASP A 733 21.61 -10.03 -18.65
CA ASP A 733 22.44 -9.26 -17.71
C ASP A 733 23.87 -9.10 -18.22
N ALA A 734 24.44 -10.17 -18.79
CA ALA A 734 25.77 -10.14 -19.38
C ALA A 734 25.89 -9.19 -20.58
N ARG A 735 24.80 -8.96 -21.33
CA ARG A 735 24.79 -8.10 -22.54
C ARG A 735 24.52 -6.63 -22.24
N PHE A 736 23.86 -6.34 -21.12
CA PHE A 736 23.37 -5.01 -20.77
C PHE A 736 23.78 -4.57 -19.36
N PRO A 737 25.07 -4.30 -19.12
CA PRO A 737 25.54 -3.82 -17.81
C PRO A 737 24.86 -2.51 -17.41
N GLY A 738 24.37 -2.43 -16.17
CA GLY A 738 23.49 -1.35 -15.68
C GLY A 738 21.99 -1.61 -15.85
N PHE A 739 21.61 -2.78 -16.40
CA PHE A 739 20.23 -3.27 -16.49
C PHE A 739 20.09 -4.70 -15.94
N GLU A 740 20.95 -5.08 -15.01
CA GLU A 740 20.94 -6.40 -14.40
C GLU A 740 19.64 -6.65 -13.63
N HIS A 741 19.13 -7.89 -13.70
CA HIS A 741 17.98 -8.30 -12.92
C HIS A 741 18.40 -8.59 -11.47
N ASP A 742 17.61 -8.14 -10.50
CA ASP A 742 17.81 -8.51 -9.10
C ASP A 742 17.11 -9.86 -8.86
N THR A 743 17.87 -10.93 -8.65
CA THR A 743 17.31 -12.26 -8.35
C THR A 743 17.83 -12.75 -7.02
N HIS A 744 17.01 -12.63 -5.96
CA HIS A 744 17.39 -13.11 -4.65
C HIS A 744 17.62 -14.63 -4.67
N GLY A 745 18.67 -15.06 -3.98
CA GLY A 745 19.08 -16.46 -3.90
C GLY A 745 20.10 -16.85 -4.96
N VAL A 746 20.24 -16.07 -6.03
CA VAL A 746 21.28 -16.21 -7.07
C VAL A 746 22.53 -15.43 -6.67
N GLU A 747 23.67 -16.07 -6.79
CA GLU A 747 25.00 -15.45 -6.67
C GLU A 747 25.63 -15.37 -8.07
N ILE A 748 26.15 -14.20 -8.43
CA ILE A 748 26.84 -13.99 -9.71
C ILE A 748 28.33 -14.28 -9.49
N GLU A 749 28.84 -15.32 -10.17
CA GLU A 749 30.24 -15.72 -10.11
C GLU A 749 30.92 -15.47 -11.46
N THR A 750 32.23 -15.24 -11.43
CA THR A 750 33.04 -15.05 -12.65
C THR A 750 33.85 -16.33 -12.93
N GLY A 751 33.65 -16.90 -14.11
CA GLY A 751 34.38 -18.07 -14.58
C GLY A 751 35.84 -17.77 -14.93
N GLU A 752 36.60 -18.83 -15.23
CA GLU A 752 38.03 -18.72 -15.55
C GLU A 752 38.31 -17.90 -16.82
N GLN A 753 37.33 -17.77 -17.72
CA GLN A 753 37.46 -16.99 -18.96
C GLN A 753 36.88 -15.57 -18.84
N GLY A 754 36.47 -15.16 -17.63
CA GLY A 754 35.92 -13.84 -17.35
C GLY A 754 34.42 -13.71 -17.58
N GLU A 755 33.73 -14.81 -17.90
CA GLU A 755 32.28 -14.86 -18.09
C GLU A 755 31.54 -14.87 -16.75
N SER A 756 30.50 -14.04 -16.61
CA SER A 756 29.61 -14.09 -15.46
C SER A 756 28.59 -15.21 -15.60
N TYR A 757 28.35 -15.98 -14.54
CA TYR A 757 27.31 -16.99 -14.49
C TYR A 757 26.56 -16.98 -13.16
N PHE A 758 25.32 -17.45 -13.20
CA PHE A 758 24.45 -17.59 -12.03
C PHE A 758 24.75 -18.90 -11.31
N SER A 759 24.92 -18.82 -10.00
CA SER A 759 25.09 -19.96 -9.11
C SER A 759 24.07 -19.91 -7.97
N LEU A 760 23.68 -21.08 -7.48
CA LEU A 760 22.69 -21.26 -6.42
C LEU A 760 23.24 -22.20 -5.34
N PHE A 761 22.71 -22.11 -4.13
CA PHE A 761 22.97 -23.12 -3.09
C PHE A 761 22.05 -24.33 -3.27
N TRP A 762 22.65 -25.51 -3.37
CA TRP A 762 21.99 -26.80 -3.51
C TRP A 762 22.33 -27.70 -2.33
N LEU A 763 21.45 -28.65 -2.01
CA LEU A 763 21.78 -29.73 -1.08
C LEU A 763 22.83 -30.68 -1.70
N LYS A 764 23.78 -31.14 -0.87
CA LYS A 764 24.81 -32.14 -1.25
C LYS A 764 24.26 -33.56 -1.39
#